data_AF-L1P020-F1
#
_entry.id   AF-L1P020-F1
#
_cell.length_a   1.000
_cell.length_b   1.000
_cell.length_c   1.000
_cell.angle_alpha   90.00
_cell.angle_beta   90.00
_cell.angle_gamma   90.00
#
_symmetry.space_group_name_H-M   'P 1'
#
loop_
_entity.id
_entity.type
_entity.pdbx_description
1 polymer ?
#
loop_
_entity_poly.entity_id
_entity_poly.type
_entity_poly.pdbx_seq_one_letter_code
_entity_poly.pdbx_strand_id
1 'polypeptide(L)'
;MSRVYFILLALLPVLSFGQAEKPSGLYQSDKAKEQFQFRFNDDNTVDIITANGVYSVSNEVVTIDLKTPDSFTLTKENGNSAALQISFEPSDDFFGLATRYIYIGYEDDKGEVQYVSLYNKAQGEGNENDDKVTIEVPRTEHLYLANAYATAYKGKNAEVKIEKYAIGKNTNALKIQFNARGAVSRSLKLVRDSQNPEHYVLNEPEIYETPVVFTKVTNEPLLSLRPESTEAVKKWKHLIAFEEESNIPEYNPEKSKNAIAPVKEHKSLNEALAAAAKNKRLLFVFLQPNNNTAKEEFNSLLNSYSSGSSDDDEYAYSNKFRYELYLATAKEAKTLTKKGIGSGNQVVLLNAAGDVIYHQEGTIAQQEAEDLLENGRYENIFQTLAIAYELDKVLGNPKSTAKEVENTFSNLLNNDSSQIFLLAENRPKEQDADDQKTYEENTKSYLEKLKNPKGFRKLQLTPAMLENQWKRVVDSHLKDKNLDAKYAQLLVLAGVTEYYEKVFAQTPTPTATYMDVVDYLLRFKDEIAAHNKKVLGKDPDATDEDYIPYSERIEKGAIEVSYKQQCNGLENLAEKNKDLLPRIKSIYEKGLQLGVYEPNDYLDFLYENDAEGAGVYFAEYFNNITQKDSNLIAALDKAYTESKDAYSWRTFKMYFANRANNIAWKVYQYDHTDKDKLKAPYQWAKAAVQLEPENPFYIDTLAHLVYVLESKEKGIELEEKAVQLMDKYEDGSEAERAEIKKNYEAMKAR
;
A
#
# COMPACT_ATOMS: atom_id res chain seq x y z
N MET A 1 48.46 62.42 -62.92
CA MET A 1 47.00 62.51 -63.09
C MET A 1 46.45 61.11 -63.36
N SER A 2 45.26 60.85 -62.81
CA SER A 2 44.41 59.65 -62.91
C SER A 2 44.81 58.36 -62.16
N ARG A 3 43.98 58.10 -61.14
CA ARG A 3 43.69 56.84 -60.44
C ARG A 3 43.17 55.77 -61.42
N VAL A 4 43.46 54.49 -61.18
CA VAL A 4 42.48 53.39 -61.26
C VAL A 4 42.91 52.28 -60.29
N TYR A 5 41.95 51.81 -59.50
CA TYR A 5 42.03 50.75 -58.49
C TYR A 5 42.09 49.35 -59.13
N PHE A 6 42.93 48.46 -58.58
CA PHE A 6 42.81 47.01 -58.78
C PHE A 6 41.99 46.44 -57.60
N ILE A 7 40.78 45.97 -57.87
CA ILE A 7 39.94 45.21 -56.93
C ILE A 7 40.08 43.73 -57.28
N LEU A 8 40.56 42.94 -56.33
CA LEU A 8 40.65 41.49 -56.39
C LEU A 8 39.26 40.89 -56.09
N LEU A 9 38.62 40.23 -57.07
CA LEU A 9 37.39 39.47 -56.86
C LEU A 9 37.67 38.20 -56.05
N ALA A 10 37.09 38.09 -54.86
CA ALA A 10 36.95 36.83 -54.13
C ALA A 10 35.61 36.18 -54.53
N LEU A 11 35.69 35.01 -55.18
CA LEU A 11 34.56 34.12 -55.43
C LEU A 11 34.13 33.46 -54.11
N LEU A 12 32.98 33.85 -53.56
CA LEU A 12 32.30 33.09 -52.52
C LEU A 12 31.51 31.94 -53.18
N PRO A 13 31.71 30.67 -52.78
CA PRO A 13 30.90 29.57 -53.27
C PRO A 13 29.46 29.73 -52.76
N VAL A 14 28.51 29.74 -53.70
CA VAL A 14 27.08 29.61 -53.40
C VAL A 14 26.86 28.18 -52.89
N LEU A 15 26.73 28.01 -51.58
CA LEU A 15 26.25 26.77 -50.99
C LEU A 15 24.78 26.61 -51.42
N SER A 16 24.54 25.63 -52.29
CA SER A 16 23.19 25.11 -52.54
C SER A 16 22.73 24.41 -51.26
N PHE A 17 21.84 25.02 -50.49
CA PHE A 17 21.11 24.31 -49.44
C PHE A 17 20.22 23.27 -50.12
N GLY A 18 20.67 22.01 -50.12
CA GLY A 18 19.82 20.89 -50.54
C GLY A 18 18.55 20.88 -49.68
N GLN A 19 17.41 20.69 -50.32
CA GLN A 19 16.14 20.49 -49.62
C GLN A 19 16.30 19.28 -48.69
N ALA A 20 16.00 19.44 -47.40
CA ALA A 20 16.06 18.33 -46.45
C ALA A 20 15.18 17.17 -46.96
N GLU A 21 15.77 15.99 -47.08
CA GLU A 21 15.08 14.80 -47.55
C GLU A 21 13.97 14.42 -46.57
N LYS A 22 12.76 14.22 -47.09
CA LYS A 22 11.60 13.90 -46.24
C LYS A 22 11.68 12.46 -45.73
N PRO A 23 11.35 12.20 -44.45
CA PRO A 23 11.18 10.84 -43.96
C PRO A 23 10.06 10.13 -44.73
N SER A 24 10.23 8.84 -44.97
CA SER A 24 9.21 7.99 -45.60
C SER A 24 9.28 6.57 -45.04
N GLY A 25 8.12 5.94 -44.87
CA GLY A 25 8.01 4.57 -44.40
C GLY A 25 7.92 4.45 -42.87
N LEU A 26 8.05 3.21 -42.39
CA LEU A 26 7.83 2.83 -41.00
C LEU A 26 9.14 2.85 -40.20
N TYR A 27 9.10 3.43 -39.01
CA TYR A 27 10.20 3.53 -38.07
C TYR A 27 9.78 2.97 -36.71
N GLN A 28 10.65 2.18 -36.07
CA GLN A 28 10.39 1.49 -34.81
C GLN A 28 11.43 1.85 -33.75
N SER A 29 10.97 2.06 -32.51
CA SER A 29 11.81 2.32 -31.34
C SER A 29 12.73 1.14 -30.97
N ASP A 30 13.93 1.46 -30.49
CA ASP A 30 14.90 0.54 -29.88
C ASP A 30 14.52 0.11 -28.44
N LYS A 31 13.50 0.72 -27.83
CA LYS A 31 13.00 0.37 -26.50
C LYS A 31 11.95 -0.74 -26.59
N ALA A 32 12.37 -1.97 -26.27
CA ALA A 32 11.56 -3.18 -26.43
C ALA A 32 10.22 -3.20 -25.67
N LYS A 33 10.07 -2.42 -24.58
CA LYS A 33 8.84 -2.38 -23.77
C LYS A 33 7.74 -1.49 -24.35
N GLU A 34 8.04 -0.57 -25.25
CA GLU A 34 7.12 0.54 -25.58
C GLU A 34 6.43 0.40 -26.94
N GLN A 35 6.83 -0.58 -27.77
CA GLN A 35 6.30 -0.85 -29.14
C GLN A 35 6.04 0.41 -30.00
N PHE A 36 6.75 1.51 -29.74
CA PHE A 36 6.40 2.81 -30.31
C PHE A 36 6.90 2.94 -31.75
N GLN A 37 6.01 3.33 -32.67
CA GLN A 37 6.26 3.36 -34.11
C GLN A 37 5.71 4.64 -34.77
N PHE A 38 6.43 5.15 -35.76
CA PHE A 38 5.98 6.22 -36.66
C PHE A 38 5.95 5.72 -38.10
N ARG A 39 4.88 6.02 -38.83
CA ARG A 39 4.82 5.87 -40.28
C ARG A 39 4.73 7.24 -40.91
N PHE A 40 5.76 7.63 -41.66
CA PHE A 40 5.73 8.87 -42.42
C PHE A 40 5.16 8.61 -43.81
N ASN A 41 4.07 9.32 -44.13
CA ASN A 41 3.39 9.23 -45.41
C ASN A 41 3.86 10.35 -46.37
N ASP A 42 3.68 10.10 -47.66
CA ASP A 42 4.13 11.00 -48.74
C ASP A 42 3.38 12.35 -48.78
N ASP A 43 2.20 12.42 -48.15
CA ASP A 43 1.32 13.60 -48.09
C ASP A 43 1.62 14.52 -46.88
N ASN A 44 2.77 14.34 -46.21
CA ASN A 44 3.18 15.01 -44.97
C ASN A 44 2.33 14.65 -43.75
N THR A 45 1.59 13.54 -43.78
CA THR A 45 0.96 12.98 -42.59
C THR A 45 1.85 11.95 -41.91
N VAL A 46 1.65 11.76 -40.61
CA VAL A 46 2.34 10.73 -39.83
C VAL A 46 1.33 9.92 -39.04
N ASP A 47 1.46 8.60 -39.09
CA ASP A 47 0.66 7.68 -38.29
C ASP A 47 1.48 7.13 -37.13
N ILE A 48 0.85 7.07 -35.95
CA ILE A 48 1.33 6.42 -34.73
C ILE A 48 0.22 5.49 -34.26
N ILE A 49 0.52 4.44 -33.50
CA ILE A 49 -0.45 3.43 -33.04
C ILE A 49 -1.78 4.04 -32.55
N THR A 50 -1.77 5.15 -31.80
CA THR A 50 -2.96 5.76 -31.20
C THR A 50 -3.37 7.13 -31.78
N ALA A 51 -2.64 7.66 -32.77
CA ALA A 51 -2.89 9.01 -33.30
C ALA A 51 -2.43 9.16 -34.75
N ASN A 52 -2.93 10.18 -35.43
CA ASN A 52 -2.32 10.70 -36.63
C ASN A 52 -1.92 12.16 -36.42
N GLY A 53 -1.03 12.65 -37.27
CA GLY A 53 -0.56 14.02 -37.23
C GLY A 53 -0.15 14.51 -38.59
N VAL A 54 0.33 15.74 -38.60
CA VAL A 54 1.10 16.27 -39.72
C VAL A 54 2.55 16.41 -39.28
N TYR A 55 3.47 16.23 -40.21
CA TYR A 55 4.88 16.50 -39.93
C TYR A 55 5.42 17.60 -40.84
N SER A 56 6.40 18.33 -40.33
CA SER A 56 7.20 19.28 -41.09
C SER A 56 8.67 18.99 -40.87
N VAL A 57 9.48 19.24 -41.90
CA VAL A 57 10.93 18.99 -41.87
C VAL A 57 11.65 20.33 -42.00
N SER A 58 12.52 20.63 -41.03
CA SER A 58 13.41 21.79 -41.05
C SER A 58 14.83 21.32 -40.70
N ASN A 59 15.74 21.41 -41.67
CA ASN A 59 17.09 20.83 -41.57
C ASN A 59 17.02 19.33 -41.24
N GLU A 60 17.69 18.90 -40.17
CA GLU A 60 17.68 17.51 -39.68
C GLU A 60 16.55 17.25 -38.68
N VAL A 61 15.65 18.20 -38.44
CA VAL A 61 14.58 18.07 -37.44
C VAL A 61 13.23 17.86 -38.11
N VAL A 62 12.55 16.78 -37.73
CA VAL A 62 11.17 16.48 -38.07
C VAL A 62 10.30 16.87 -36.88
N THR A 63 9.42 17.83 -37.05
CA THR A 63 8.41 18.21 -36.05
C THR A 63 7.10 17.53 -36.42
N ILE A 64 6.55 16.75 -35.50
CA ILE A 64 5.29 16.03 -35.64
C ILE A 64 4.26 16.72 -34.77
N ASP A 65 3.17 17.19 -35.35
CA ASP A 65 2.01 17.72 -34.63
C ASP A 65 0.88 16.71 -34.67
N LEU A 66 0.67 16.02 -33.55
CA LEU A 66 -0.39 15.02 -33.42
C LEU A 66 -1.76 15.70 -33.28
N LYS A 67 -2.73 15.23 -34.06
CA LYS A 67 -4.14 15.55 -33.87
C LYS A 67 -4.68 14.82 -32.64
N THR A 68 -5.84 15.25 -32.15
CA THR A 68 -6.52 14.63 -31.00
C THR A 68 -6.61 13.10 -31.22
N PRO A 69 -5.99 12.30 -30.35
CA PRO A 69 -5.81 10.86 -30.57
C PRO A 69 -7.13 10.11 -30.55
N ASP A 70 -7.13 8.95 -31.20
CA ASP A 70 -8.28 8.04 -31.25
C ASP A 70 -8.60 7.54 -29.82
N SER A 71 -9.88 7.46 -29.45
CA SER A 71 -10.28 6.89 -28.16
C SER A 71 -10.25 5.37 -28.16
N PHE A 72 -10.33 4.76 -29.34
CA PHE A 72 -10.34 3.30 -29.50
C PHE A 72 -9.30 2.81 -30.52
N THR A 73 -8.61 1.73 -30.18
CA THR A 73 -7.73 0.98 -31.10
C THR A 73 -8.39 -0.35 -31.42
N LEU A 74 -8.64 -0.64 -32.71
CA LEU A 74 -9.36 -1.84 -33.14
C LEU A 74 -8.44 -2.78 -33.92
N THR A 75 -8.45 -4.06 -33.59
CA THR A 75 -7.74 -5.10 -34.34
C THR A 75 -8.73 -6.19 -34.77
N LYS A 76 -8.66 -6.62 -36.03
CA LYS A 76 -9.48 -7.74 -36.51
C LYS A 76 -8.97 -9.05 -35.96
N GLU A 77 -9.88 -9.88 -35.47
CA GLU A 77 -9.59 -11.22 -34.98
C GLU A 77 -10.42 -12.28 -35.71
N ASN A 78 -10.01 -13.54 -35.58
CA ASN A 78 -10.76 -14.67 -36.09
C ASN A 78 -11.81 -15.08 -35.06
N GLY A 79 -13.09 -14.85 -35.36
CA GLY A 79 -14.22 -15.28 -34.55
C GLY A 79 -14.99 -16.44 -35.19
N ASN A 80 -15.57 -17.28 -34.34
CA ASN A 80 -16.42 -18.41 -34.73
C ASN A 80 -17.93 -18.13 -34.55
N SER A 81 -18.31 -16.91 -34.16
CA SER A 81 -19.70 -16.54 -33.91
C SER A 81 -20.47 -16.16 -35.18
N ALA A 82 -21.78 -16.41 -35.17
CA ALA A 82 -22.70 -15.88 -36.18
C ALA A 82 -22.92 -14.37 -36.03
N ALA A 83 -22.77 -13.83 -34.81
CA ALA A 83 -22.75 -12.40 -34.52
C ALA A 83 -21.33 -11.82 -34.63
N LEU A 84 -21.20 -10.49 -34.56
CA LEU A 84 -19.90 -9.84 -34.41
C LEU A 84 -19.49 -9.90 -32.94
N GLN A 85 -18.43 -10.66 -32.64
CA GLN A 85 -17.85 -10.72 -31.31
C GLN A 85 -16.88 -9.57 -31.09
N ILE A 86 -16.98 -8.87 -29.96
CA ILE A 86 -16.13 -7.73 -29.63
C ILE A 86 -15.52 -7.93 -28.24
N SER A 87 -14.20 -8.03 -28.18
CA SER A 87 -13.42 -8.07 -26.93
C SER A 87 -12.88 -6.69 -26.61
N PHE A 88 -13.29 -6.11 -25.50
CA PHE A 88 -12.72 -4.90 -24.92
C PHE A 88 -11.61 -5.25 -23.93
N GLU A 89 -10.48 -4.56 -24.03
CA GLU A 89 -9.34 -4.67 -23.10
C GLU A 89 -8.91 -3.24 -22.68
N PRO A 90 -8.41 -3.03 -21.46
CA PRO A 90 -7.83 -1.75 -21.09
C PRO A 90 -6.61 -1.48 -21.99
N SER A 91 -6.38 -0.23 -22.38
CA SER A 91 -5.02 0.18 -22.76
C SER A 91 -4.15 0.25 -21.50
N ASP A 92 -2.83 0.28 -21.61
CA ASP A 92 -1.85 0.34 -20.48
C ASP A 92 -1.99 1.56 -19.52
N ASP A 93 -3.14 2.27 -19.55
CA ASP A 93 -3.52 3.33 -18.65
C ASP A 93 -4.04 2.78 -17.31
N PHE A 94 -3.73 3.50 -16.23
CA PHE A 94 -4.00 3.15 -14.83
C PHE A 94 -5.49 3.00 -14.44
N PHE A 95 -6.44 3.19 -15.36
CA PHE A 95 -7.88 3.39 -15.04
C PHE A 95 -8.83 2.23 -15.43
N GLY A 96 -8.32 1.08 -15.87
CA GLY A 96 -9.15 -0.08 -16.22
C GLY A 96 -10.17 0.18 -17.35
N LEU A 97 -11.05 -0.80 -17.60
CA LEU A 97 -12.15 -0.66 -18.58
C LEU A 97 -13.30 0.14 -17.96
N ALA A 98 -13.37 1.44 -18.26
CA ALA A 98 -14.45 2.31 -17.77
C ALA A 98 -15.79 2.07 -18.51
N THR A 99 -16.35 0.86 -18.39
CA THR A 99 -17.47 0.31 -19.17
C THR A 99 -18.73 1.18 -19.17
N ARG A 100 -18.98 1.94 -18.09
CA ARG A 100 -20.08 2.91 -17.96
C ARG A 100 -20.04 4.02 -19.02
N TYR A 101 -18.86 4.31 -19.55
CA TYR A 101 -18.62 5.44 -20.46
C TYR A 101 -18.36 5.01 -21.91
N ILE A 102 -18.48 3.72 -22.22
CA ILE A 102 -18.25 3.17 -23.55
C ILE A 102 -19.60 2.75 -24.15
N TYR A 103 -19.88 3.22 -25.37
CA TYR A 103 -21.08 2.82 -26.12
C TYR A 103 -20.70 2.27 -27.49
N ILE A 104 -21.40 1.22 -27.91
CA ILE A 104 -21.20 0.51 -29.16
C ILE A 104 -22.42 0.77 -30.05
N GLY A 105 -22.18 1.41 -31.18
CA GLY A 105 -23.16 1.70 -32.21
C GLY A 105 -22.98 0.80 -33.43
N TYR A 106 -24.08 0.26 -33.94
CA TYR A 106 -24.13 -0.52 -35.18
C TYR A 106 -25.39 -0.16 -35.98
N GLU A 107 -25.35 -0.33 -37.29
CA GLU A 107 -26.49 -0.05 -38.18
C GLU A 107 -27.54 -1.17 -38.05
N ASP A 108 -28.81 -0.80 -37.92
CA ASP A 108 -29.93 -1.74 -38.01
C ASP A 108 -30.32 -2.06 -39.48
N ASP A 109 -31.32 -2.93 -39.68
CA ASP A 109 -31.79 -3.33 -41.02
C ASP A 109 -32.28 -2.16 -41.89
N LYS A 110 -32.52 -0.98 -41.29
CA LYS A 110 -32.94 0.25 -42.00
C LYS A 110 -31.78 1.23 -42.20
N GLY A 111 -30.58 0.90 -41.72
CA GLY A 111 -29.39 1.75 -41.78
C GLY A 111 -29.33 2.81 -40.68
N GLU A 112 -30.19 2.74 -39.66
CA GLU A 112 -30.16 3.66 -38.51
C GLU A 112 -29.17 3.15 -37.45
N VAL A 113 -28.37 4.05 -36.86
CA VAL A 113 -27.35 3.66 -35.87
C VAL A 113 -28.01 3.47 -34.49
N GLN A 114 -27.91 2.25 -33.96
CA GLN A 114 -28.35 1.89 -32.62
C GLN A 114 -27.17 1.80 -31.67
N TYR A 115 -27.16 2.61 -30.61
CA TYR A 115 -26.13 2.57 -29.57
C TYR A 115 -26.56 1.72 -28.37
N VAL A 116 -25.68 0.82 -27.95
CA VAL A 116 -25.81 0.05 -26.71
C VAL A 116 -24.67 0.42 -25.76
N SER A 117 -24.96 0.53 -24.47
CA SER A 117 -23.93 0.74 -23.43
C SER A 117 -23.17 -0.58 -23.20
N LEU A 118 -21.83 -0.50 -23.11
CA LEU A 118 -21.00 -1.65 -22.77
C LEU A 118 -21.35 -2.18 -21.38
N TYR A 119 -21.54 -1.30 -20.40
CA TYR A 119 -21.96 -1.67 -19.04
C TYR A 119 -23.21 -2.54 -19.04
N ASN A 120 -24.28 -2.13 -19.74
CA ASN A 120 -25.52 -2.91 -19.79
C ASN A 120 -25.37 -4.26 -20.52
N LYS A 121 -24.46 -4.34 -21.50
CA LYS A 121 -24.19 -5.57 -22.26
C LYS A 121 -23.32 -6.56 -21.49
N ALA A 122 -22.49 -6.09 -20.57
CA ALA A 122 -21.58 -6.89 -19.76
C ALA A 122 -22.24 -7.48 -18.50
N GLN A 123 -23.43 -7.01 -18.09
CA GLN A 123 -24.16 -7.48 -16.90
C GLN A 123 -24.43 -8.99 -16.96
N GLY A 124 -23.51 -9.77 -16.39
CA GLY A 124 -23.44 -11.24 -16.46
C GLY A 124 -22.01 -11.78 -16.26
N GLU A 125 -20.98 -10.97 -16.53
CA GLU A 125 -19.56 -11.24 -16.25
C GLU A 125 -18.90 -9.94 -15.77
N GLY A 126 -18.32 -9.93 -14.56
CA GLY A 126 -17.23 -9.00 -14.25
C GLY A 126 -17.56 -7.56 -13.87
N ASN A 127 -17.09 -7.11 -12.71
CA ASN A 127 -17.22 -5.74 -12.21
C ASN A 127 -16.35 -4.75 -13.01
N GLU A 128 -16.43 -3.47 -12.66
CA GLU A 128 -15.65 -2.31 -13.16
C GLU A 128 -14.10 -2.45 -13.20
N ASN A 129 -13.59 -3.61 -12.79
CA ASN A 129 -12.18 -3.96 -12.69
C ASN A 129 -11.78 -5.21 -13.50
N ASP A 130 -12.66 -5.79 -14.32
CA ASP A 130 -12.27 -6.94 -15.14
C ASP A 130 -11.34 -6.51 -16.29
N ASP A 131 -10.20 -7.19 -16.44
CA ASP A 131 -9.16 -6.90 -17.43
C ASP A 131 -9.60 -7.14 -18.88
N LYS A 132 -10.79 -7.72 -19.09
CA LYS A 132 -11.34 -8.02 -20.41
C LYS A 132 -12.86 -8.22 -20.38
N VAL A 133 -13.58 -7.57 -21.28
CA VAL A 133 -15.04 -7.73 -21.45
C VAL A 133 -15.35 -8.15 -22.87
N THR A 134 -16.06 -9.28 -23.06
CA THR A 134 -16.46 -9.73 -24.40
C THR A 134 -17.97 -9.62 -24.58
N ILE A 135 -18.41 -9.00 -25.67
CA ILE A 135 -19.83 -8.86 -26.02
C ILE A 135 -20.09 -9.33 -27.45
N GLU A 136 -21.36 -9.58 -27.77
CA GLU A 136 -21.82 -9.80 -29.14
C GLU A 136 -22.81 -8.70 -29.56
N VAL A 137 -22.63 -8.23 -30.80
CA VAL A 137 -23.55 -7.32 -31.49
C VAL A 137 -23.91 -7.88 -32.88
N PRO A 138 -25.04 -7.46 -33.48
CA PRO A 138 -25.35 -7.81 -34.87
C PRO A 138 -24.20 -7.46 -35.83
N ARG A 139 -24.05 -8.25 -36.90
CA ARG A 139 -23.05 -7.95 -37.93
C ARG A 139 -23.37 -6.61 -38.59
N THR A 140 -22.36 -5.78 -38.74
CA THR A 140 -22.46 -4.45 -39.33
C THR A 140 -21.28 -4.19 -40.25
N GLU A 141 -21.45 -3.33 -41.25
CA GLU A 141 -20.36 -2.86 -42.11
C GLU A 141 -19.51 -1.81 -41.40
N HIS A 142 -20.17 -0.96 -40.60
CA HIS A 142 -19.54 0.09 -39.81
C HIS A 142 -19.82 -0.06 -38.32
N LEU A 143 -18.80 0.19 -37.50
CA LEU A 143 -18.92 0.24 -36.05
C LEU A 143 -18.74 1.68 -35.57
N TYR A 144 -19.59 2.13 -34.66
CA TYR A 144 -19.56 3.48 -34.10
C TYR A 144 -19.22 3.36 -32.62
N LEU A 145 -18.04 3.78 -32.19
CA LEU A 145 -17.64 3.70 -30.79
C LEU A 145 -17.70 5.08 -30.15
N ALA A 146 -18.44 5.20 -29.05
CA ALA A 146 -18.59 6.47 -28.34
C ALA A 146 -17.83 6.44 -27.00
N ASN A 147 -16.97 7.44 -26.82
CA ASN A 147 -16.31 7.77 -25.57
C ASN A 147 -17.09 8.89 -24.86
N ALA A 148 -17.80 8.52 -23.80
CA ALA A 148 -18.54 9.43 -22.93
C ALA A 148 -17.80 9.77 -21.63
N TYR A 149 -16.52 9.40 -21.47
CA TYR A 149 -15.78 9.53 -20.21
C TYR A 149 -15.70 10.99 -19.71
N ALA A 150 -15.76 11.96 -20.63
CA ALA A 150 -15.84 13.38 -20.29
C ALA A 150 -17.01 13.72 -19.34
N THR A 151 -18.10 12.96 -19.38
CA THR A 151 -19.25 13.15 -18.50
C THR A 151 -18.94 12.88 -17.03
N ALA A 152 -17.93 12.06 -16.72
CA ALA A 152 -17.52 11.74 -15.35
C ALA A 152 -17.04 12.96 -14.54
N TYR A 153 -16.50 13.98 -15.22
CA TYR A 153 -15.92 15.16 -14.57
C TYR A 153 -16.46 16.50 -15.07
N LYS A 154 -17.17 16.53 -16.22
CA LYS A 154 -17.85 17.73 -16.76
C LYS A 154 -19.38 17.63 -16.70
N GLY A 155 -19.93 16.53 -16.16
CA GLY A 155 -21.36 16.26 -16.08
C GLY A 155 -22.02 15.97 -17.42
N LYS A 156 -23.35 15.76 -17.42
CA LYS A 156 -24.15 15.36 -18.60
C LYS A 156 -24.12 16.29 -19.81
N ASN A 157 -23.57 17.49 -19.67
CA ASN A 157 -23.41 18.46 -20.76
C ASN A 157 -22.07 18.32 -21.51
N ALA A 158 -21.18 17.40 -21.07
CA ALA A 158 -19.92 17.14 -21.74
C ALA A 158 -20.13 16.65 -23.19
N GLU A 159 -19.14 16.91 -24.04
CA GLU A 159 -19.10 16.37 -25.39
C GLU A 159 -18.77 14.88 -25.35
N VAL A 160 -19.57 14.07 -26.04
CA VAL A 160 -19.30 12.66 -26.31
C VAL A 160 -18.57 12.55 -27.65
N LYS A 161 -17.40 11.90 -27.65
CA LYS A 161 -16.61 11.68 -28.87
C LYS A 161 -17.09 10.38 -29.52
N ILE A 162 -17.46 10.41 -30.79
CA ILE A 162 -17.93 9.24 -31.55
C ILE A 162 -16.99 8.99 -32.72
N GLU A 163 -16.50 7.76 -32.84
CA GLU A 163 -15.53 7.33 -33.85
C GLU A 163 -16.16 6.23 -34.71
N LYS A 164 -16.26 6.46 -36.03
CA LYS A 164 -16.85 5.52 -37.00
C LYS A 164 -15.74 4.72 -37.67
N TYR A 165 -15.81 3.39 -37.64
CA TYR A 165 -14.84 2.48 -38.25
C TYR A 165 -15.50 1.64 -39.35
N ALA A 166 -14.89 1.56 -40.52
CA ALA A 166 -15.23 0.55 -41.52
C ALA A 166 -14.58 -0.79 -41.15
N ILE A 167 -15.42 -1.73 -40.70
CA ILE A 167 -14.97 -3.08 -40.31
C ILE A 167 -15.25 -4.09 -41.42
N GLY A 168 -16.25 -3.85 -42.27
CA GLY A 168 -16.66 -4.72 -43.37
C GLY A 168 -17.57 -5.87 -42.92
N LYS A 169 -18.60 -6.18 -43.72
CA LYS A 169 -19.72 -7.09 -43.38
C LYS A 169 -19.32 -8.52 -43.01
N ASN A 170 -18.12 -8.95 -43.40
CA ASN A 170 -17.61 -10.31 -43.17
C ASN A 170 -16.70 -10.41 -41.94
N THR A 171 -16.54 -9.34 -41.16
CA THR A 171 -15.75 -9.36 -39.93
C THR A 171 -16.50 -10.11 -38.85
N ASN A 172 -15.87 -11.15 -38.29
CA ASN A 172 -16.49 -12.03 -37.29
C ASN A 172 -16.08 -11.66 -35.85
N ALA A 173 -14.87 -11.13 -35.64
CA ALA A 173 -14.42 -10.69 -34.33
C ALA A 173 -13.52 -9.44 -34.39
N LEU A 174 -13.58 -8.65 -33.32
CA LEU A 174 -12.75 -7.48 -33.09
C LEU A 174 -12.20 -7.51 -31.67
N LYS A 175 -10.94 -7.11 -31.52
CA LYS A 175 -10.37 -6.66 -30.24
C LYS A 175 -10.32 -5.15 -30.23
N ILE A 176 -10.74 -4.53 -29.13
CA ILE A 176 -10.83 -3.08 -28.95
C ILE A 176 -10.11 -2.71 -27.66
N GLN A 177 -9.13 -1.81 -27.77
CA GLN A 177 -8.52 -1.17 -26.61
C GLN A 177 -9.09 0.23 -26.43
N PHE A 178 -9.39 0.62 -25.20
CA PHE A 178 -10.01 1.91 -24.87
C PHE A 178 -9.07 2.82 -24.08
N ASN A 179 -8.91 4.06 -24.56
CA ASN A 179 -8.21 5.13 -23.84
C ASN A 179 -9.22 6.18 -23.34
N ALA A 180 -9.43 6.22 -22.01
CA ALA A 180 -10.46 7.03 -21.38
C ALA A 180 -10.22 8.54 -21.46
N ARG A 181 -8.97 8.98 -21.28
CA ARG A 181 -8.61 10.42 -21.20
C ARG A 181 -8.30 11.02 -22.57
N GLY A 182 -8.08 10.17 -23.58
CA GLY A 182 -7.38 10.55 -24.81
C GLY A 182 -5.91 10.86 -24.48
N ALA A 183 -4.98 10.43 -25.33
CA ALA A 183 -3.59 10.85 -25.17
C ALA A 183 -3.45 12.39 -25.36
N VAL A 184 -2.45 12.97 -24.73
CA VAL A 184 -2.18 14.41 -24.80
C VAL A 184 -1.84 14.79 -26.24
N SER A 185 -2.45 15.85 -26.79
CA SER A 185 -1.99 16.46 -28.04
C SER A 185 -0.55 16.93 -27.82
N ARG A 186 0.42 16.28 -28.47
CA ARG A 186 1.85 16.56 -28.31
C ARG A 186 2.45 16.91 -29.67
N SER A 187 3.27 17.95 -29.66
CA SER A 187 4.23 18.19 -30.73
C SER A 187 5.50 17.42 -30.35
N LEU A 188 5.98 16.53 -31.22
CA LEU A 188 7.21 15.76 -31.01
C LEU A 188 8.30 16.26 -31.96
N LYS A 189 9.54 16.33 -31.48
CA LYS A 189 10.69 16.68 -32.31
C LYS A 189 11.65 15.50 -32.43
N LEU A 190 11.79 15.00 -33.65
CA LEU A 190 12.73 13.95 -34.01
C LEU A 190 13.92 14.56 -34.74
N VAL A 191 15.13 14.20 -34.35
CA VAL A 191 16.36 14.64 -35.03
C VAL A 191 16.91 13.48 -35.84
N ARG A 192 17.14 13.66 -37.15
CA ARG A 192 17.79 12.67 -38.01
C ARG A 192 19.22 12.47 -37.51
N ASP A 193 19.63 11.22 -37.34
CA ASP A 193 21.00 10.91 -36.93
C ASP A 193 21.98 11.27 -38.05
N SER A 194 22.89 12.19 -37.77
CA SER A 194 23.95 12.63 -38.69
C SER A 194 24.85 11.48 -39.17
N GLN A 195 24.95 10.38 -38.41
CA GLN A 195 25.78 9.22 -38.73
C GLN A 195 25.01 8.08 -39.42
N ASN A 196 23.68 8.07 -39.29
CA ASN A 196 22.83 7.07 -39.94
C ASN A 196 21.50 7.70 -40.44
N PRO A 197 21.36 7.95 -41.75
CA PRO A 197 20.18 8.61 -42.31
C PRO A 197 18.86 7.83 -42.15
N GLU A 198 18.93 6.55 -41.76
CA GLU A 198 17.79 5.67 -41.47
C GLU A 198 17.34 5.72 -40.01
N HIS A 199 17.99 6.56 -39.18
CA HIS A 199 17.69 6.72 -37.76
C HIS A 199 17.15 8.11 -37.44
N TYR A 200 16.13 8.14 -36.58
CA TYR A 200 15.62 9.36 -35.95
C TYR A 200 15.73 9.23 -34.44
N VAL A 201 16.11 10.30 -33.76
CA VAL A 201 16.29 10.34 -32.31
C VAL A 201 15.26 11.28 -31.68
N LEU A 202 14.51 10.77 -30.71
CA LEU A 202 13.67 11.56 -29.82
C LEU A 202 14.42 11.81 -28.52
N ASN A 203 14.63 13.08 -28.17
CA ASN A 203 15.30 13.46 -26.93
C ASN A 203 14.37 14.35 -26.08
N GLU A 204 13.50 13.70 -25.31
CA GLU A 204 12.52 14.34 -24.43
C GLU A 204 12.78 13.92 -22.97
N PRO A 205 13.68 14.60 -22.24
CA PRO A 205 14.10 14.21 -20.88
C PRO A 205 12.97 14.30 -19.84
N GLU A 206 11.86 14.97 -20.16
CA GLU A 206 10.63 14.98 -19.35
C GLU A 206 9.81 13.69 -19.49
N ILE A 207 10.09 12.87 -20.53
CA ILE A 207 9.35 11.65 -20.87
C ILE A 207 10.24 10.41 -20.75
N TYR A 208 11.51 10.51 -21.15
CA TYR A 208 12.46 9.40 -21.14
C TYR A 208 13.78 9.80 -20.48
N GLU A 209 14.29 8.96 -19.57
CA GLU A 209 15.62 9.16 -18.94
C GLU A 209 16.78 9.09 -19.94
N THR A 210 16.56 8.44 -21.09
CA THR A 210 17.55 8.32 -22.18
C THR A 210 16.90 8.58 -23.53
N PRO A 211 17.61 9.18 -24.51
CA PRO A 211 17.09 9.36 -25.87
C PRO A 211 16.63 8.04 -26.49
N VAL A 212 15.54 8.10 -27.26
CA VAL A 212 14.94 6.94 -27.95
C VAL A 212 15.35 6.99 -29.42
N VAL A 213 15.86 5.88 -29.95
CA VAL A 213 16.27 5.77 -31.35
C VAL A 213 15.21 5.01 -32.13
N PHE A 214 14.77 5.59 -33.24
CA PHE A 214 13.83 5.00 -34.19
C PHE A 214 14.55 4.59 -35.45
N THR A 215 14.51 3.31 -35.78
CA THR A 215 15.15 2.74 -36.98
C THR A 215 14.10 2.36 -38.01
N LYS A 216 14.37 2.64 -39.29
CA LYS A 216 13.48 2.22 -40.38
C LYS A 216 13.35 0.70 -40.46
N VAL A 217 12.12 0.21 -40.57
CA VAL A 217 11.81 -1.22 -40.66
C VAL A 217 11.00 -1.53 -41.92
N THR A 218 11.14 -2.75 -42.44
CA THR A 218 10.51 -3.21 -43.69
C THR A 218 9.32 -4.15 -43.48
N ASN A 219 9.07 -4.59 -42.24
CA ASN A 219 7.94 -5.47 -41.91
C ASN A 219 6.74 -4.62 -41.46
N GLU A 220 5.60 -4.74 -42.14
CA GLU A 220 4.34 -4.14 -41.69
C GLU A 220 3.66 -5.04 -40.65
N PRO A 221 3.46 -4.60 -39.38
CA PRO A 221 2.59 -5.30 -38.46
C PRO A 221 1.11 -5.17 -38.88
N LEU A 222 0.25 -6.07 -38.39
CA LEU A 222 -1.20 -5.99 -38.57
C LEU A 222 -1.70 -4.60 -38.20
N LEU A 223 -2.19 -3.84 -39.18
CA LEU A 223 -2.72 -2.49 -38.96
C LEU A 223 -3.99 -2.57 -38.11
N SER A 224 -3.97 -1.89 -36.96
CA SER A 224 -5.20 -1.53 -36.27
C SER A 224 -6.07 -0.68 -37.19
N LEU A 225 -7.39 -0.91 -37.18
CA LEU A 225 -8.34 -0.14 -37.97
C LEU A 225 -8.40 1.30 -37.46
N ARG A 226 -8.55 2.22 -38.42
CA ARG A 226 -8.68 3.66 -38.16
C ARG A 226 -10.14 4.10 -38.30
N PRO A 227 -10.54 5.14 -37.56
CA PRO A 227 -11.84 5.73 -37.78
C PRO A 227 -11.87 6.43 -39.15
N GLU A 228 -12.93 6.21 -39.92
CA GLU A 228 -13.26 6.96 -41.13
C GLU A 228 -13.64 8.41 -40.80
N SER A 229 -14.26 8.62 -39.64
CA SER A 229 -14.68 9.92 -39.16
C SER A 229 -14.78 9.97 -37.64
N THR A 230 -14.56 11.16 -37.09
CA THR A 230 -14.71 11.47 -35.67
C THR A 230 -15.63 12.67 -35.51
N GLU A 231 -16.60 12.58 -34.60
CA GLU A 231 -17.48 13.70 -34.25
C GLU A 231 -17.55 13.90 -32.72
N ALA A 232 -17.92 15.11 -32.31
CA ALA A 232 -18.13 15.47 -30.91
C ALA A 232 -19.57 15.98 -30.73
N VAL A 233 -20.34 15.31 -29.86
CA VAL A 233 -21.78 15.56 -29.71
C VAL A 233 -22.10 16.02 -28.28
N LYS A 234 -22.76 17.17 -28.14
CA LYS A 234 -23.28 17.66 -26.85
C LYS A 234 -24.67 17.11 -26.58
N LYS A 235 -25.02 16.93 -25.29
CA LYS A 235 -26.35 16.49 -24.85
C LYS A 235 -26.81 15.22 -25.57
N TRP A 236 -25.89 14.26 -25.69
CA TRP A 236 -26.14 13.05 -26.44
C TRP A 236 -27.24 12.20 -25.76
N LYS A 237 -28.31 11.89 -26.50
CA LYS A 237 -29.54 11.27 -25.96
C LYS A 237 -29.37 9.84 -25.44
N HIS A 238 -28.25 9.19 -25.74
CA HIS A 238 -27.96 7.79 -25.39
C HIS A 238 -27.24 7.64 -24.04
N LEU A 239 -26.88 8.75 -23.40
CA LEU A 239 -26.28 8.72 -22.07
C LEU A 239 -27.24 8.10 -21.05
N ILE A 240 -26.76 7.10 -20.33
CA ILE A 240 -27.48 6.55 -19.17
C ILE A 240 -27.31 7.53 -18.00
N ALA A 241 -28.42 7.88 -17.35
CA ALA A 241 -28.44 8.76 -16.18
C ALA A 241 -27.99 8.01 -14.92
N PHE A 242 -26.70 7.69 -14.82
CA PHE A 242 -26.15 7.04 -13.62
C PHE A 242 -26.26 7.94 -12.37
N GLU A 243 -26.43 9.26 -12.52
CA GLU A 243 -26.68 10.21 -11.43
C GLU A 243 -27.97 9.91 -10.64
N GLU A 244 -28.93 9.14 -11.18
CA GLU A 244 -30.17 8.79 -10.47
C GLU A 244 -30.01 7.62 -9.48
N GLU A 245 -28.93 6.82 -9.59
CA GLU A 245 -28.55 5.80 -8.59
C GLU A 245 -27.61 6.37 -7.52
N SER A 246 -26.88 7.46 -7.81
CA SER A 246 -26.03 8.18 -6.85
C SER A 246 -26.80 9.18 -5.97
N ASN A 247 -28.07 9.47 -6.30
CA ASN A 247 -28.91 10.46 -5.61
C ASN A 247 -30.00 9.84 -4.72
N ILE A 248 -29.69 8.72 -4.05
CA ILE A 248 -30.26 8.51 -2.72
C ILE A 248 -29.31 9.25 -1.77
N PRO A 249 -29.64 10.44 -1.26
CA PRO A 249 -28.90 10.95 -0.12
C PRO A 249 -29.01 9.88 0.96
N GLU A 250 -27.87 9.33 1.37
CA GLU A 250 -27.80 8.48 2.55
C GLU A 250 -28.56 9.20 3.66
N TYR A 251 -29.73 8.68 4.04
CA TYR A 251 -30.44 9.17 5.19
C TYR A 251 -29.64 8.74 6.42
N ASN A 252 -28.64 9.55 6.72
CA ASN A 252 -27.80 9.41 7.88
C ASN A 252 -28.09 10.60 8.81
N PRO A 253 -29.07 10.48 9.72
CA PRO A 253 -29.39 11.54 10.69
C PRO A 253 -28.25 11.87 11.67
N GLU A 254 -27.09 11.18 11.59
CA GLU A 254 -25.86 11.54 12.29
C GLU A 254 -24.96 12.49 11.45
N LYS A 255 -25.04 12.50 10.11
CA LYS A 255 -24.21 13.37 9.24
C LYS A 255 -24.46 14.86 9.50
N SER A 256 -25.66 15.25 9.96
CA SER A 256 -25.95 16.64 10.34
C SER A 256 -25.42 17.04 11.73
N LYS A 257 -24.87 16.12 12.53
CA LYS A 257 -24.33 16.42 13.87
C LYS A 257 -22.89 16.92 13.85
N ASN A 258 -22.14 16.68 12.76
CA ASN A 258 -20.75 17.11 12.59
C ASN A 258 -20.60 18.35 11.71
N ALA A 259 -21.53 19.30 11.80
CA ALA A 259 -21.35 20.61 11.15
C ALA A 259 -20.06 21.26 11.69
N ILE A 260 -19.04 21.38 10.83
CA ILE A 260 -17.77 22.00 11.18
C ILE A 260 -18.04 23.44 11.61
N ALA A 261 -17.67 23.79 12.85
CA ALA A 261 -17.92 25.13 13.38
C ALA A 261 -17.20 26.19 12.50
N PRO A 262 -17.90 27.22 11.98
CA PRO A 262 -17.25 28.24 11.17
C PRO A 262 -16.23 29.02 12.00
N VAL A 263 -15.13 29.41 11.38
CA VAL A 263 -14.15 30.32 11.99
C VAL A 263 -14.78 31.71 12.09
N LYS A 264 -14.45 32.44 13.15
CA LYS A 264 -14.99 33.78 13.42
C LYS A 264 -13.89 34.69 13.92
N GLU A 265 -14.15 35.99 13.87
CA GLU A 265 -13.27 36.97 14.49
C GLU A 265 -13.27 36.79 16.02
N HIS A 266 -12.08 36.70 16.61
CA HIS A 266 -11.89 36.58 18.06
C HIS A 266 -11.42 37.92 18.64
N LYS A 267 -11.99 38.36 19.76
CA LYS A 267 -11.69 39.66 20.39
C LYS A 267 -10.42 39.65 21.23
N SER A 268 -9.90 38.47 21.54
CA SER A 268 -8.68 38.29 22.32
C SER A 268 -8.01 36.95 22.02
N LEU A 269 -6.70 36.85 22.31
CA LEU A 269 -5.97 35.59 22.18
C LEU A 269 -6.57 34.46 23.02
N ASN A 270 -7.07 34.76 24.23
CA ASN A 270 -7.70 33.76 25.09
C ASN A 270 -8.99 33.20 24.48
N GLU A 271 -9.78 34.04 23.81
CA GLU A 271 -10.99 33.62 23.10
C GLU A 271 -10.63 32.71 21.91
N ALA A 272 -9.61 33.10 21.15
CA ALA A 272 -9.10 32.30 20.03
C ALA A 272 -8.55 30.93 20.49
N LEU A 273 -7.79 30.89 21.58
CA LEU A 273 -7.28 29.65 22.17
C LEU A 273 -8.40 28.75 22.70
N ALA A 274 -9.42 29.33 23.35
CA ALA A 274 -10.58 28.58 23.81
C ALA A 274 -11.38 27.99 22.64
N ALA A 275 -11.51 28.74 21.53
CA ALA A 275 -12.12 28.24 20.30
C ALA A 275 -11.28 27.11 19.69
N ALA A 276 -9.96 27.27 19.61
CA ALA A 276 -9.05 26.25 19.11
C ALA A 276 -9.15 24.94 19.91
N ALA A 277 -9.18 25.03 21.24
CA ALA A 277 -9.39 23.89 22.12
C ALA A 277 -10.75 23.21 21.87
N LYS A 278 -11.83 23.99 21.82
CA LYS A 278 -13.20 23.50 21.62
C LYS A 278 -13.37 22.81 20.27
N ASN A 279 -12.77 23.37 19.23
CA ASN A 279 -12.91 22.91 17.86
C ASN A 279 -11.81 21.92 17.44
N LYS A 280 -10.89 21.56 18.35
CA LYS A 280 -9.72 20.70 18.10
C LYS A 280 -8.84 21.19 16.93
N ARG A 281 -8.60 22.50 16.87
CA ARG A 281 -7.79 23.17 15.84
C ARG A 281 -6.50 23.72 16.41
N LEU A 282 -5.52 23.95 15.52
CA LEU A 282 -4.40 24.83 15.82
C LEU A 282 -4.80 26.29 15.56
N LEU A 283 -4.03 27.23 16.11
CA LEU A 283 -4.31 28.67 16.01
C LEU A 283 -3.18 29.40 15.29
N PHE A 284 -3.49 30.06 14.18
CA PHE A 284 -2.58 31.02 13.58
C PHE A 284 -2.76 32.39 14.22
N VAL A 285 -1.64 32.94 14.69
CA VAL A 285 -1.52 34.28 15.25
C VAL A 285 -0.66 35.14 14.33
N PHE A 286 -1.26 36.20 13.80
CA PHE A 286 -0.61 37.15 12.90
C PHE A 286 -0.08 38.33 13.71
N LEU A 287 1.25 38.40 13.88
CA LEU A 287 1.93 39.52 14.50
C LEU A 287 2.40 40.48 13.40
N GLN A 288 1.75 41.64 13.27
CA GLN A 288 1.95 42.53 12.12
C GLN A 288 2.35 43.98 12.51
N PRO A 289 3.38 44.20 13.35
CA PRO A 289 3.71 45.51 13.89
C PRO A 289 4.22 46.51 12.84
N ASN A 290 4.71 46.02 11.70
CA ASN A 290 5.27 46.84 10.62
C ASN A 290 4.39 46.85 9.36
N ASN A 291 3.18 46.29 9.43
CA ASN A 291 2.26 46.23 8.30
C ASN A 291 1.02 47.10 8.55
N ASN A 292 0.96 48.24 7.86
CA ASN A 292 -0.13 49.20 8.01
C ASN A 292 -1.46 48.71 7.42
N THR A 293 -1.46 47.70 6.52
CA THR A 293 -2.64 47.10 5.90
C THR A 293 -3.10 45.82 6.59
N ALA A 294 -2.45 45.41 7.67
CA ALA A 294 -2.68 44.11 8.33
C ALA A 294 -4.13 43.84 8.74
N LYS A 295 -4.88 44.87 9.16
CA LYS A 295 -6.29 44.71 9.54
C LYS A 295 -7.18 44.42 8.33
N GLU A 296 -6.91 45.06 7.20
CA GLU A 296 -7.64 44.84 5.96
C GLU A 296 -7.32 43.46 5.39
N GLU A 297 -6.03 43.10 5.36
CA GLU A 297 -5.56 41.76 4.96
C GLU A 297 -6.19 40.66 5.84
N PHE A 298 -6.15 40.81 7.17
CA PHE A 298 -6.74 39.83 8.10
C PHE A 298 -8.24 39.66 7.89
N ASN A 299 -8.98 40.75 7.69
CA ASN A 299 -10.42 40.67 7.45
C ASN A 299 -10.74 39.98 6.12
N SER A 300 -9.94 40.23 5.08
CA SER A 300 -10.06 39.54 3.79
C SER A 300 -9.81 38.04 3.95
N LEU A 301 -8.70 37.66 4.58
CA LEU A 301 -8.36 36.28 4.88
C LEU A 301 -9.45 35.59 5.69
N LEU A 302 -9.90 36.21 6.80
CA LEU A 302 -10.94 35.65 7.65
C LEU A 302 -12.24 35.44 6.88
N ASN A 303 -12.63 36.38 6.02
CA ASN A 303 -13.83 36.23 5.19
C ASN A 303 -13.67 35.08 4.18
N SER A 304 -12.56 35.03 3.45
CA SER A 304 -12.23 33.92 2.54
C SER A 304 -12.32 32.58 3.29
N TYR A 305 -11.60 32.50 4.41
CA TYR A 305 -11.51 31.32 5.26
C TYR A 305 -12.79 30.98 6.02
N SER A 306 -13.80 31.87 6.10
CA SER A 306 -15.08 31.59 6.77
C SER A 306 -16.23 31.36 5.78
N SER A 307 -16.06 31.73 4.52
CA SER A 307 -17.09 31.72 3.46
C SER A 307 -17.04 30.51 2.52
N GLY A 308 -16.25 29.49 2.87
CA GLY A 308 -15.83 28.35 2.02
C GLY A 308 -16.76 28.01 0.84
N SER A 309 -16.16 27.86 -0.34
CA SER A 309 -16.80 27.66 -1.65
C SER A 309 -18.03 26.73 -1.66
N SER A 310 -18.93 27.03 -2.61
CA SER A 310 -20.24 26.44 -2.90
C SER A 310 -20.39 24.93 -2.65
N ASP A 311 -21.61 24.55 -2.31
CA ASP A 311 -22.10 23.24 -1.86
C ASP A 311 -21.84 22.02 -2.79
N ASP A 312 -21.15 22.17 -3.92
CA ASP A 312 -21.13 21.18 -5.01
C ASP A 312 -19.88 20.26 -5.06
N ASP A 313 -18.86 20.45 -4.21
CA ASP A 313 -17.67 19.57 -4.20
C ASP A 313 -17.73 18.55 -3.05
N GLU A 314 -18.17 17.32 -3.38
CA GLU A 314 -18.27 16.17 -2.47
C GLU A 314 -16.89 15.74 -1.90
N TYR A 315 -15.79 16.03 -2.61
CA TYR A 315 -14.42 15.82 -2.12
C TYR A 315 -13.92 16.88 -1.13
N ALA A 316 -14.60 18.02 -1.00
CA ALA A 316 -14.16 19.11 -0.15
C ALA A 316 -14.70 19.02 1.30
N TYR A 317 -15.55 18.04 1.60
CA TYR A 317 -16.37 18.05 2.81
C TYR A 317 -15.69 17.61 4.11
N SER A 318 -14.48 17.01 4.07
CA SER A 318 -13.82 16.57 5.32
C SER A 318 -12.89 17.60 5.98
N ASN A 319 -12.53 18.73 5.34
CA ASN A 319 -11.41 19.57 5.84
C ASN A 319 -11.51 21.10 5.57
N LYS A 320 -12.71 21.71 5.56
CA LYS A 320 -12.88 23.14 5.17
C LYS A 320 -12.37 24.19 6.18
N PHE A 321 -12.23 23.89 7.48
CA PHE A 321 -11.70 24.84 8.48
C PHE A 321 -10.72 24.17 9.44
N ARG A 322 -9.43 24.29 9.14
CA ARG A 322 -8.31 23.57 9.78
C ARG A 322 -7.69 24.35 10.96
N TYR A 323 -7.83 25.67 10.95
CA TYR A 323 -7.21 26.57 11.92
C TYR A 323 -8.21 27.60 12.47
N GLU A 324 -7.98 28.03 13.70
CA GLU A 324 -8.48 29.32 14.16
C GLU A 324 -7.50 30.42 13.73
N LEU A 325 -7.99 31.65 13.57
CA LEU A 325 -7.20 32.80 13.10
C LEU A 325 -7.30 33.95 14.11
N TYR A 326 -6.18 34.60 14.41
CA TYR A 326 -6.16 35.75 15.33
C TYR A 326 -5.12 36.81 14.92
N LEU A 327 -5.55 38.06 14.82
CA LEU A 327 -4.65 39.21 14.62
C LEU A 327 -4.15 39.71 15.98
N ALA A 328 -2.84 39.63 16.24
CA ALA A 328 -2.25 40.00 17.51
C ALA A 328 -2.25 41.52 17.75
N THR A 329 -2.56 41.92 18.97
CA THR A 329 -2.40 43.31 19.45
C THR A 329 -0.96 43.57 19.91
N ALA A 330 -0.62 44.84 20.14
CA ALA A 330 0.67 45.23 20.73
C ALA A 330 0.94 44.59 22.12
N LYS A 331 -0.10 44.17 22.85
CA LYS A 331 0.03 43.46 24.13
C LYS A 331 0.47 42.00 23.90
N GLU A 332 -0.15 41.31 22.95
CA GLU A 332 0.24 39.93 22.60
C GLU A 332 1.63 39.90 21.95
N ALA A 333 1.96 40.89 21.12
CA ALA A 333 3.29 41.04 20.52
C ALA A 333 4.41 40.94 21.57
N LYS A 334 4.31 41.70 22.67
CA LYS A 334 5.27 41.65 23.77
C LYS A 334 5.40 40.27 24.42
N THR A 335 4.32 39.51 24.46
CA THR A 335 4.29 38.18 25.07
C THR A 335 4.94 37.15 24.16
N LEU A 336 4.64 37.20 22.85
CA LEU A 336 5.25 36.32 21.85
C LEU A 336 6.75 36.60 21.68
N THR A 337 7.17 37.87 21.71
CA THR A 337 8.61 38.20 21.67
C THR A 337 9.39 37.64 22.86
N LYS A 338 8.78 37.59 24.06
CA LYS A 338 9.38 36.90 25.23
C LYS A 338 9.54 35.40 25.02
N LYS A 339 8.75 34.78 24.13
CA LYS A 339 8.88 33.38 23.73
C LYS A 339 9.89 33.15 22.58
N GLY A 340 10.68 34.17 22.21
CA GLY A 340 11.70 34.07 21.17
C GLY A 340 11.21 34.40 19.76
N ILE A 341 9.96 34.86 19.60
CA ILE A 341 9.42 35.29 18.31
C ILE A 341 10.01 36.67 17.92
N GLY A 342 10.39 36.84 16.66
CA GLY A 342 10.94 38.10 16.15
C GLY A 342 10.00 39.29 16.35
N SER A 343 10.56 40.50 16.48
CA SER A 343 9.79 41.73 16.68
C SER A 343 9.21 42.34 15.41
N GLY A 344 9.49 41.77 14.23
CA GLY A 344 8.95 42.18 12.93
C GLY A 344 7.59 41.55 12.63
N ASN A 345 7.18 41.59 11.36
CA ASN A 345 5.98 40.88 10.91
C ASN A 345 6.25 39.36 10.95
N GLN A 346 5.40 38.62 11.66
CA GLN A 346 5.49 37.19 11.89
C GLN A 346 4.12 36.54 11.78
N VAL A 347 4.14 35.28 11.41
CA VAL A 347 3.00 34.37 11.52
C VAL A 347 3.42 33.22 12.44
N VAL A 348 2.64 33.01 13.49
CA VAL A 348 2.96 32.09 14.58
C VAL A 348 1.83 31.08 14.70
N LEU A 349 2.16 29.80 14.64
CA LEU A 349 1.24 28.70 14.88
C LEU A 349 1.32 28.27 16.35
N LEU A 350 0.18 28.29 17.02
CA LEU A 350 0.02 27.86 18.40
C LEU A 350 -0.83 26.59 18.49
N ASN A 351 -0.56 25.75 19.49
CA ASN A 351 -1.54 24.75 19.93
C ASN A 351 -2.63 25.40 20.80
N ALA A 352 -3.65 24.63 21.17
CA ALA A 352 -4.75 25.09 22.01
C ALA A 352 -4.32 25.55 23.42
N ALA A 353 -3.14 25.14 23.90
CA ALA A 353 -2.56 25.60 25.18
C ALA A 353 -1.78 26.93 25.05
N GLY A 354 -1.62 27.45 23.83
CA GLY A 354 -0.87 28.68 23.54
C GLY A 354 0.65 28.47 23.46
N ASP A 355 1.11 27.24 23.35
CA ASP A 355 2.51 26.90 23.08
C ASP A 355 2.83 27.10 21.60
N VAL A 356 4.03 27.61 21.31
CA VAL A 356 4.48 27.87 19.93
C VAL A 356 4.89 26.55 19.29
N ILE A 357 4.22 26.20 18.19
CA ILE A 357 4.50 24.99 17.40
C ILE A 357 5.39 25.33 16.20
N TYR A 358 5.08 26.43 15.52
CA TYR A 358 5.84 26.90 14.36
C TYR A 358 5.78 28.43 14.28
N HIS A 359 6.79 29.07 13.67
CA HIS A 359 6.71 30.47 13.29
C HIS A 359 7.55 30.79 12.06
N GLN A 360 7.15 31.81 11.30
CA GLN A 360 7.95 32.36 10.21
C GLN A 360 7.75 33.86 10.05
N GLU A 361 8.72 34.51 9.42
CA GLU A 361 8.63 35.94 9.09
C GLU A 361 7.74 36.16 7.87
N GLY A 362 6.94 37.22 7.90
CA GLY A 362 6.17 37.67 6.75
C GLY A 362 4.86 38.38 7.09
N THR A 363 4.28 39.01 6.08
CA THR A 363 2.93 39.61 6.14
C THR A 363 1.85 38.57 5.86
N ILE A 364 0.58 38.92 6.12
CA ILE A 364 -0.57 38.06 5.84
C ILE A 364 -0.66 37.80 4.33
N ALA A 365 -0.57 38.85 3.51
CA ALA A 365 -0.59 38.72 2.04
C ALA A 365 0.54 37.82 1.50
N GLN A 366 1.72 37.83 2.13
CA GLN A 366 2.80 36.92 1.75
C GLN A 366 2.49 35.46 2.09
N GLN A 367 1.78 35.19 3.18
CA GLN A 367 1.39 33.81 3.55
C GLN A 367 0.28 33.28 2.65
N GLU A 368 -0.66 34.14 2.26
CA GLU A 368 -1.72 33.80 1.30
C GLU A 368 -1.11 33.47 -0.07
N ALA A 369 -0.14 34.25 -0.55
CA ALA A 369 0.57 33.96 -1.81
C ALA A 369 1.41 32.68 -1.76
N GLU A 370 1.74 32.18 -0.57
CA GLU A 370 2.48 30.93 -0.34
C GLU A 370 1.54 29.74 -0.04
N ASP A 371 0.21 29.95 -0.11
CA ASP A 371 -0.84 28.99 0.21
C ASP A 371 -0.69 28.32 1.60
N LEU A 372 -0.09 28.99 2.57
CA LEU A 372 0.22 28.40 3.89
C LEU A 372 -1.03 27.90 4.64
N LEU A 373 -2.16 28.57 4.41
CA LEU A 373 -3.44 28.35 5.12
C LEU A 373 -4.45 27.53 4.31
N GLU A 374 -4.32 27.53 2.98
CA GLU A 374 -5.29 26.94 2.06
C GLU A 374 -4.83 25.59 1.48
N ASN A 375 -3.52 25.31 1.51
CA ASN A 375 -2.98 24.05 0.99
C ASN A 375 -2.96 22.94 2.05
N GLY A 376 -3.57 21.79 1.74
CA GLY A 376 -3.50 20.61 2.60
C GLY A 376 -2.11 20.01 2.79
N ARG A 377 -1.14 20.41 1.95
CA ARG A 377 0.27 20.06 2.08
C ARG A 377 0.88 20.47 3.43
N TYR A 378 0.50 21.61 3.99
CA TYR A 378 1.08 22.10 5.25
C TYR A 378 0.35 21.57 6.49
N GLU A 379 -0.92 21.21 6.37
CA GLU A 379 -1.72 20.72 7.49
C GLU A 379 -1.09 19.50 8.15
N ASN A 380 -0.75 18.48 7.36
CA ASN A 380 -0.15 17.27 7.89
C ASN A 380 1.14 17.59 8.68
N ILE A 381 1.98 18.49 8.15
CA ILE A 381 3.23 18.88 8.80
C ILE A 381 2.94 19.60 10.13
N PHE A 382 2.02 20.56 10.14
CA PHE A 382 1.66 21.31 11.34
C PHE A 382 0.98 20.46 12.41
N GLN A 383 0.12 19.52 12.03
CA GLN A 383 -0.45 18.54 12.94
C GLN A 383 0.63 17.62 13.50
N THR A 384 1.55 17.15 12.67
CA THR A 384 2.69 16.31 13.09
C THR A 384 3.59 17.07 14.07
N LEU A 385 3.87 18.35 13.82
CA LEU A 385 4.62 19.21 14.75
C LEU A 385 3.90 19.40 16.09
N ALA A 386 2.58 19.55 16.08
CA ALA A 386 1.80 19.68 17.31
C ALA A 386 1.81 18.39 18.13
N ILE A 387 1.72 17.22 17.48
CA ILE A 387 1.85 15.91 18.13
C ILE A 387 3.25 15.77 18.72
N ALA A 388 4.30 16.03 17.94
CA ALA A 388 5.68 15.97 18.40
C ALA A 388 5.93 16.84 19.65
N TYR A 389 5.35 18.05 19.67
CA TYR A 389 5.42 18.91 20.86
C TYR A 389 4.74 18.28 22.08
N GLU A 390 3.55 17.70 21.90
CA GLU A 390 2.82 17.04 22.99
C GLU A 390 3.56 15.80 23.51
N LEU A 391 4.18 15.01 22.63
CA LEU A 391 5.03 13.89 23.01
C LEU A 391 6.20 14.36 23.88
N ASP A 392 6.90 15.43 23.50
CA ASP A 392 7.98 16.01 24.31
C ASP A 392 7.49 16.49 25.68
N LYS A 393 6.33 17.15 25.71
CA LYS A 393 5.75 17.73 26.92
C LYS A 393 5.29 16.67 27.92
N VAL A 394 4.64 15.61 27.43
CA VAL A 394 4.02 14.59 28.27
C VAL A 394 4.95 13.40 28.47
N LEU A 395 5.46 12.80 27.39
CA LEU A 395 6.30 11.61 27.47
C LEU A 395 7.74 11.96 27.88
N GLY A 396 8.24 13.12 27.48
CA GLY A 396 9.54 13.63 27.94
C GLY A 396 9.55 14.07 29.42
N ASN A 397 8.38 14.18 30.07
CA ASN A 397 8.26 14.61 31.45
C ASN A 397 7.92 13.41 32.38
N PRO A 398 8.86 12.97 33.24
CA PRO A 398 8.60 11.85 34.15
C PRO A 398 7.53 12.16 35.21
N LYS A 399 7.14 13.43 35.39
CA LYS A 399 6.11 13.86 36.36
C LYS A 399 4.70 13.93 35.77
N SER A 400 4.51 13.75 34.47
CA SER A 400 3.17 13.65 33.88
C SER A 400 2.38 12.56 34.60
N THR A 401 1.06 12.65 34.67
CA THR A 401 0.22 11.62 35.29
C THR A 401 0.10 10.39 34.37
N ALA A 402 -0.23 9.22 34.92
CA ALA A 402 -0.44 8.01 34.11
C ALA A 402 -1.54 8.21 33.05
N LYS A 403 -2.63 8.90 33.41
CA LYS A 403 -3.74 9.21 32.50
C LYS A 403 -3.34 10.14 31.37
N GLU A 404 -2.53 11.17 31.63
CA GLU A 404 -2.00 12.04 30.57
C GLU A 404 -1.15 11.24 29.60
N VAL A 405 -0.25 10.39 30.11
CA VAL A 405 0.62 9.55 29.27
C VAL A 405 -0.19 8.55 28.43
N GLU A 406 -1.17 7.86 29.01
CA GLU A 406 -2.07 6.94 28.29
C GLU A 406 -2.84 7.65 27.17
N ASN A 407 -3.39 8.84 27.44
CA ASN A 407 -4.08 9.64 26.43
C ASN A 407 -3.13 10.09 25.31
N THR A 408 -1.89 10.46 25.64
CA THR A 408 -0.88 10.85 24.65
C THR A 408 -0.50 9.68 23.74
N PHE A 409 -0.31 8.47 24.28
CA PHE A 409 -0.10 7.28 23.44
C PHE A 409 -1.32 6.95 22.58
N SER A 410 -2.53 7.08 23.12
CA SER A 410 -3.76 6.85 22.37
C SER A 410 -3.88 7.81 21.19
N ASN A 411 -3.56 9.09 21.40
CA ASN A 411 -3.58 10.10 20.33
C ASN A 411 -2.50 9.83 19.26
N LEU A 412 -1.32 9.37 19.66
CA LEU A 412 -0.24 8.96 18.75
C LEU A 412 -0.69 7.79 17.86
N LEU A 413 -1.25 6.76 18.47
CA LEU A 413 -1.55 5.51 17.76
C LEU A 413 -2.79 5.60 16.87
N ASN A 414 -3.79 6.39 17.25
CA ASN A 414 -4.97 6.66 16.41
C ASN A 414 -4.70 7.63 15.24
N ASN A 415 -3.48 8.19 15.13
CA ASN A 415 -3.14 9.06 14.01
C ASN A 415 -2.35 8.28 12.96
N ASP A 416 -3.01 7.94 11.84
CA ASP A 416 -2.40 7.16 10.76
C ASP A 416 -1.46 7.98 9.87
N SER A 417 -1.48 9.31 9.97
CA SER A 417 -0.89 10.18 8.95
C SER A 417 0.39 10.90 9.38
N SER A 418 0.88 10.68 10.60
CA SER A 418 1.94 11.52 11.18
C SER A 418 3.34 10.93 10.95
N GLN A 419 4.15 11.57 10.09
CA GLN A 419 5.57 11.22 9.85
C GLN A 419 6.48 11.70 11.00
N ILE A 420 6.10 11.41 12.25
CA ILE A 420 6.73 11.94 13.48
C ILE A 420 8.22 11.59 13.55
N PHE A 421 8.59 10.40 13.07
CA PHE A 421 9.98 9.95 13.04
C PHE A 421 10.93 10.89 12.27
N LEU A 422 10.44 11.65 11.29
CA LEU A 422 11.24 12.66 10.57
C LEU A 422 11.59 13.88 11.43
N LEU A 423 10.91 14.04 12.58
CA LEU A 423 11.14 15.12 13.54
C LEU A 423 11.97 14.68 14.74
N ALA A 424 12.27 13.38 14.89
CA ALA A 424 12.94 12.80 16.05
C ALA A 424 14.45 13.07 16.02
N GLU A 425 14.92 14.01 16.85
CA GLU A 425 16.33 14.36 16.93
C GLU A 425 17.17 13.25 17.59
N ASN A 426 16.58 12.54 18.56
CA ASN A 426 17.24 11.47 19.32
C ASN A 426 16.89 10.07 18.81
N ARG A 427 16.51 9.95 17.53
CA ARG A 427 16.31 8.67 16.85
C ARG A 427 17.62 7.88 16.81
N PRO A 428 17.62 6.56 17.05
CA PRO A 428 18.81 5.74 16.81
C PRO A 428 19.20 5.77 15.32
N LYS A 429 20.50 5.60 15.04
CA LYS A 429 20.99 5.53 13.66
C LYS A 429 20.69 4.16 13.06
N GLU A 430 20.47 4.12 11.75
CA GLU A 430 20.43 2.83 11.05
C GLU A 430 21.79 2.15 11.10
N GLN A 431 21.76 0.82 11.13
CA GLN A 431 22.97 0.01 10.99
C GLN A 431 23.44 0.01 9.53
N ASP A 432 22.49 0.01 8.59
CA ASP A 432 22.74 0.11 7.17
C ASP A 432 22.94 1.58 6.75
N ALA A 433 23.98 1.84 5.96
CA ALA A 433 24.36 3.19 5.56
C ALA A 433 23.41 3.78 4.49
N ASP A 434 22.83 2.94 3.63
CA ASP A 434 21.89 3.36 2.59
C ASP A 434 20.54 3.70 3.22
N ASP A 435 20.11 2.94 4.23
CA ASP A 435 18.90 3.25 5.00
C ASP A 435 19.06 4.56 5.78
N GLN A 436 20.22 4.79 6.42
CA GLN A 436 20.52 6.05 7.11
C GLN A 436 20.47 7.24 6.15
N LYS A 437 21.07 7.10 4.96
CA LYS A 437 21.07 8.13 3.93
C LYS A 437 19.66 8.43 3.43
N THR A 438 18.87 7.38 3.18
CA THR A 438 17.46 7.51 2.75
C THR A 438 16.64 8.27 3.79
N TYR A 439 16.82 7.98 5.07
CA TYR A 439 16.17 8.73 6.15
C TYR A 439 16.58 10.21 6.17
N GLU A 440 17.87 10.52 6.02
CA GLU A 440 18.37 11.90 5.99
C GLU A 440 17.83 12.71 4.80
N GLU A 441 17.78 12.09 3.61
CA GLU A 441 17.21 12.68 2.40
C GLU A 441 15.70 12.91 2.54
N ASN A 442 14.96 11.94 3.08
CA ASN A 442 13.53 12.07 3.35
C ASN A 442 13.24 13.17 4.38
N THR A 443 14.05 13.25 5.44
CA THR A 443 13.93 14.30 6.46
C THR A 443 14.19 15.68 5.85
N LYS A 444 15.24 15.80 5.04
CA LYS A 444 15.55 17.04 4.32
C LYS A 444 14.40 17.45 3.40
N SER A 445 13.92 16.55 2.54
CA SER A 445 12.80 16.77 1.62
C SER A 445 11.51 17.16 2.36
N TYR A 446 11.26 16.55 3.52
CA TYR A 446 10.10 16.85 4.35
C TYR A 446 10.17 18.27 4.94
N LEU A 447 11.33 18.67 5.47
CA LEU A 447 11.52 19.96 6.13
C LEU A 447 11.72 21.13 5.16
N GLU A 448 12.27 20.89 3.96
CA GLU A 448 12.43 21.91 2.91
C GLU A 448 11.09 22.46 2.39
N LYS A 449 9.98 21.76 2.65
CA LYS A 449 8.63 22.26 2.38
C LYS A 449 8.30 23.49 3.23
N LEU A 450 8.86 23.61 4.44
CA LEU A 450 8.67 24.74 5.34
C LEU A 450 9.63 25.88 4.97
N LYS A 451 9.09 27.09 4.84
CA LYS A 451 9.91 28.29 4.56
C LYS A 451 10.91 28.58 5.68
N ASN A 452 10.53 28.33 6.93
CA ASN A 452 11.42 28.46 8.08
C ASN A 452 11.63 27.09 8.76
N PRO A 453 12.56 26.25 8.28
CA PRO A 453 12.83 24.94 8.88
C PRO A 453 13.43 25.02 10.29
N LYS A 454 13.80 26.21 10.77
CA LYS A 454 14.22 26.49 12.16
C LYS A 454 13.10 27.09 13.01
N GLY A 455 11.91 27.30 12.43
CA GLY A 455 10.75 27.93 13.06
C GLY A 455 10.00 27.03 14.03
N PHE A 456 10.43 25.77 14.19
CA PHE A 456 9.89 24.82 15.14
C PHE A 456 11.02 24.13 15.90
N ARG A 457 10.66 23.50 17.02
CA ARG A 457 11.56 22.64 17.79
C ARG A 457 11.37 21.19 17.35
N LYS A 458 12.45 20.52 16.96
CA LYS A 458 12.46 19.07 16.72
C LYS A 458 12.15 18.28 18.00
N LEU A 459 11.54 17.12 17.85
CA LEU A 459 11.20 16.19 18.93
C LEU A 459 12.48 15.75 19.66
N GLN A 460 12.51 15.94 20.98
CA GLN A 460 13.65 15.60 21.84
C GLN A 460 13.45 14.29 22.61
N LEU A 461 12.28 13.67 22.52
CA LEU A 461 12.00 12.39 23.16
C LEU A 461 13.06 11.34 22.78
N THR A 462 13.63 10.68 23.78
CA THR A 462 14.59 9.60 23.58
C THR A 462 13.89 8.24 23.64
N PRO A 463 14.45 7.19 23.02
CA PRO A 463 13.96 5.81 23.16
C PRO A 463 13.72 5.39 24.61
N ALA A 464 14.67 5.69 25.51
CA ALA A 464 14.56 5.34 26.92
C ALA A 464 13.41 6.08 27.62
N MET A 465 13.15 7.34 27.27
CA MET A 465 12.00 8.08 27.82
C MET A 465 10.67 7.49 27.35
N LEU A 466 10.56 7.18 26.05
CA LEU A 466 9.37 6.57 25.47
C LEU A 466 9.05 5.22 26.14
N GLU A 467 10.03 4.32 26.21
CA GLU A 467 9.91 3.00 26.83
C GLU A 467 9.53 3.07 28.32
N ASN A 468 10.15 3.98 29.08
CA ASN A 468 9.83 4.16 30.49
C ASN A 468 8.38 4.62 30.69
N GLN A 469 7.87 5.49 29.82
CA GLN A 469 6.49 5.96 29.90
C GLN A 469 5.50 4.89 29.45
N TRP A 470 5.83 4.13 28.40
CA TRP A 470 5.03 2.98 27.97
C TRP A 470 4.89 1.97 29.09
N LYS A 471 6.02 1.58 29.70
CA LYS A 471 6.03 0.71 30.89
C LYS A 471 5.18 1.28 32.02
N ARG A 472 5.23 2.59 32.28
CA ARG A 472 4.45 3.21 33.35
C ARG A 472 2.94 3.17 33.10
N VAL A 473 2.51 3.26 31.84
CA VAL A 473 1.10 3.04 31.47
C VAL A 473 0.72 1.60 31.77
N VAL A 474 1.49 0.63 31.28
CA VAL A 474 1.21 -0.79 31.50
C VAL A 474 1.18 -1.16 32.99
N ASP A 475 2.17 -0.69 33.76
CA ASP A 475 2.27 -0.93 35.20
C ASP A 475 1.06 -0.38 35.98
N SER A 476 0.45 0.71 35.48
CA SER A 476 -0.71 1.32 36.15
C SER A 476 -1.99 0.47 36.07
N HIS A 477 -2.05 -0.48 35.13
CA HIS A 477 -3.21 -1.34 34.86
C HIS A 477 -3.02 -2.80 35.31
N LEU A 478 -1.86 -3.16 35.87
CA LEU A 478 -1.57 -4.54 36.32
C LEU A 478 -2.60 -5.05 37.35
N LYS A 479 -3.12 -4.16 38.19
CA LYS A 479 -4.05 -4.48 39.29
C LYS A 479 -5.53 -4.27 38.94
N ASP A 480 -5.84 -3.97 37.68
CA ASP A 480 -7.21 -3.81 37.23
C ASP A 480 -8.01 -5.08 37.51
N LYS A 481 -9.21 -4.88 38.07
CA LYS A 481 -10.17 -5.96 38.36
C LYS A 481 -11.28 -6.03 37.32
N ASN A 482 -11.48 -4.96 36.57
CA ASN A 482 -12.47 -4.83 35.51
C ASN A 482 -11.73 -4.33 34.26
N LEU A 483 -12.23 -4.70 33.09
CA LEU A 483 -11.74 -4.21 31.81
C LEU A 483 -11.78 -2.67 31.77
N ASP A 484 -10.62 -2.03 31.56
CA ASP A 484 -10.54 -0.67 31.04
C ASP A 484 -10.51 -0.75 29.51
N ALA A 485 -11.66 -0.51 28.87
CA ALA A 485 -11.79 -0.65 27.43
C ALA A 485 -10.90 0.32 26.64
N LYS A 486 -10.61 1.51 27.18
CA LYS A 486 -9.73 2.48 26.50
C LYS A 486 -8.29 2.02 26.54
N TYR A 487 -7.85 1.50 27.68
CA TYR A 487 -6.52 0.93 27.80
C TYR A 487 -6.37 -0.34 26.95
N ALA A 488 -7.36 -1.23 26.95
CA ALA A 488 -7.32 -2.41 26.08
C ALA A 488 -7.29 -2.05 24.58
N GLN A 489 -8.04 -1.01 24.17
CA GLN A 489 -7.95 -0.48 22.81
C GLN A 489 -6.55 0.08 22.50
N LEU A 490 -5.96 0.82 23.45
CA LEU A 490 -4.59 1.31 23.31
C LEU A 490 -3.59 0.15 23.12
N LEU A 491 -3.75 -0.95 23.85
CA LEU A 491 -2.87 -2.12 23.75
C LEU A 491 -2.92 -2.78 22.37
N VAL A 492 -4.10 -2.97 21.80
CA VAL A 492 -4.22 -3.57 20.46
C VAL A 492 -3.67 -2.66 19.37
N LEU A 493 -3.87 -1.34 19.49
CA LEU A 493 -3.29 -0.36 18.57
C LEU A 493 -1.76 -0.28 18.66
N ALA A 494 -1.22 -0.46 19.87
CA ALA A 494 0.23 -0.45 20.10
C ALA A 494 0.92 -1.69 19.53
N GLY A 495 0.19 -2.80 19.33
CA GLY A 495 0.73 -4.06 18.88
C GLY A 495 1.92 -4.50 19.74
N VAL A 496 2.99 -4.98 19.09
CA VAL A 496 4.26 -5.29 19.76
C VAL A 496 5.09 -4.01 19.97
N THR A 497 5.18 -3.17 18.95
CA THR A 497 6.17 -2.09 18.84
C THR A 497 5.69 -0.83 18.13
N GLU A 498 4.41 -0.74 17.74
CA GLU A 498 3.89 0.32 16.87
C GLU A 498 4.11 1.72 17.45
N TYR A 499 3.96 1.90 18.76
CA TYR A 499 4.17 3.20 19.41
C TYR A 499 5.62 3.68 19.28
N TYR A 500 6.57 2.76 19.23
CA TYR A 500 7.99 3.07 19.03
C TYR A 500 8.27 3.32 17.56
N GLU A 501 7.73 2.48 16.68
CA GLU A 501 7.88 2.59 15.23
C GLU A 501 7.31 3.90 14.69
N LYS A 502 6.16 4.38 15.19
CA LYS A 502 5.63 5.70 14.81
C LYS A 502 6.56 6.85 15.18
N VAL A 503 7.29 6.74 16.29
CA VAL A 503 8.15 7.82 16.81
C VAL A 503 9.56 7.76 16.24
N PHE A 504 10.10 6.57 15.96
CA PHE A 504 11.50 6.39 15.55
C PHE A 504 11.68 5.62 14.24
N ALA A 505 10.63 5.10 13.61
CA ALA A 505 10.68 4.28 12.39
C ALA A 505 11.72 3.15 12.49
N GLN A 506 11.72 2.46 13.62
CA GLN A 506 12.60 1.32 13.94
C GLN A 506 11.85 0.36 14.85
N THR A 507 12.10 -0.93 14.69
CA THR A 507 11.54 -1.95 15.58
C THR A 507 12.45 -2.11 16.81
N PRO A 508 12.03 -1.71 18.02
CA PRO A 508 12.80 -1.92 19.23
C PRO A 508 12.83 -3.41 19.59
N THR A 509 13.80 -3.81 20.42
CA THR A 509 13.76 -5.13 21.05
C THR A 509 12.54 -5.20 21.98
N PRO A 510 11.62 -6.16 21.80
CA PRO A 510 10.52 -6.35 22.72
C PRO A 510 11.01 -6.52 24.16
N THR A 511 10.30 -5.92 25.12
CA THR A 511 10.65 -6.01 26.54
C THR A 511 9.67 -6.89 27.30
N ALA A 512 9.98 -7.25 28.55
CA ALA A 512 9.06 -7.99 29.42
C ALA A 512 7.71 -7.27 29.62
N THR A 513 7.63 -5.96 29.38
CA THR A 513 6.39 -5.18 29.37
C THR A 513 5.37 -5.74 28.36
N TYR A 514 5.82 -6.27 27.21
CA TYR A 514 4.92 -6.87 26.23
C TYR A 514 4.19 -8.10 26.79
N MET A 515 4.83 -8.85 27.68
CA MET A 515 4.20 -9.99 28.35
C MET A 515 3.06 -9.54 29.26
N ASP A 516 3.22 -8.39 29.95
CA ASP A 516 2.17 -7.80 30.77
C ASP A 516 0.97 -7.32 29.93
N VAL A 517 1.23 -6.83 28.71
CA VAL A 517 0.21 -6.47 27.72
C VAL A 517 -0.60 -7.71 27.30
N VAL A 518 0.07 -8.78 26.90
CA VAL A 518 -0.59 -10.05 26.53
C VAL A 518 -1.37 -10.62 27.72
N ASP A 519 -0.79 -10.61 28.92
CA ASP A 519 -1.44 -11.06 30.14
C ASP A 519 -2.75 -10.32 30.43
N TYR A 520 -2.77 -9.00 30.22
CA TYR A 520 -3.96 -8.15 30.38
C TYR A 520 -5.05 -8.54 29.39
N LEU A 521 -4.71 -8.67 28.10
CA LEU A 521 -5.67 -9.01 27.04
C LEU A 521 -6.25 -10.42 27.22
N LEU A 522 -5.42 -11.39 27.61
CA LEU A 522 -5.88 -12.75 27.94
C LEU A 522 -6.79 -12.77 29.17
N ARG A 523 -6.45 -11.98 30.21
CA ARG A 523 -7.23 -11.91 31.45
C ARG A 523 -8.66 -11.42 31.22
N PHE A 524 -8.85 -10.50 30.28
CA PHE A 524 -10.16 -9.87 30.01
C PHE A 524 -10.80 -10.30 28.68
N LYS A 525 -10.45 -11.47 28.14
CA LYS A 525 -10.92 -11.91 26.82
C LYS A 525 -12.45 -11.90 26.69
N ASP A 526 -13.15 -12.32 27.74
CA ASP A 526 -14.62 -12.48 27.71
C ASP A 526 -15.31 -11.13 27.84
N GLU A 527 -14.75 -10.24 28.67
CA GLU A 527 -15.20 -8.85 28.78
C GLU A 527 -14.94 -8.06 27.49
N ILE A 528 -13.83 -8.33 26.80
CA ILE A 528 -13.53 -7.74 25.48
C ILE A 528 -14.57 -8.20 24.45
N ALA A 529 -14.87 -9.49 24.38
CA ALA A 529 -15.91 -10.01 23.48
C ALA A 529 -17.29 -9.37 23.77
N ALA A 530 -17.65 -9.26 25.05
CA ALA A 530 -18.89 -8.61 25.48
C ALA A 530 -18.93 -7.11 25.14
N HIS A 531 -17.80 -6.41 25.30
CA HIS A 531 -17.65 -4.99 24.91
C HIS A 531 -17.79 -4.81 23.40
N ASN A 532 -17.10 -5.61 22.59
CA ASN A 532 -17.17 -5.55 21.13
C ASN A 532 -18.58 -5.76 20.62
N LYS A 533 -19.28 -6.79 21.13
CA LYS A 533 -20.69 -7.03 20.81
C LYS A 533 -21.58 -5.84 21.14
N LYS A 534 -21.31 -5.14 22.25
CA LYS A 534 -22.07 -3.96 22.67
C LYS A 534 -21.83 -2.75 21.78
N VAL A 535 -20.59 -2.46 21.39
CA VAL A 535 -20.27 -1.26 20.59
C VAL A 535 -20.58 -1.44 19.11
N LEU A 536 -20.47 -2.65 18.59
CA LEU A 536 -20.78 -2.95 17.18
C LEU A 536 -22.27 -3.21 16.96
N GLY A 537 -22.99 -3.68 17.99
CA GLY A 537 -24.43 -4.00 17.90
C GLY A 537 -24.77 -5.22 17.03
N LYS A 538 -23.76 -5.83 16.41
CA LYS A 538 -23.80 -7.02 15.55
C LYS A 538 -22.63 -7.94 15.89
N ASP A 539 -22.69 -9.16 15.36
CA ASP A 539 -21.57 -10.10 15.46
C ASP A 539 -20.42 -9.63 14.55
N PRO A 540 -19.21 -9.35 15.08
CA PRO A 540 -18.06 -8.95 14.25
C PRO A 540 -17.64 -10.01 13.22
N ASP A 541 -18.00 -11.29 13.44
CA ASP A 541 -17.60 -12.42 12.60
C ASP A 541 -18.67 -12.82 11.55
N ALA A 542 -19.67 -11.96 11.30
CA ALA A 542 -20.70 -12.22 10.29
C ALA A 542 -20.13 -12.14 8.86
N THR A 543 -20.39 -13.16 8.03
CA THR A 543 -19.69 -13.37 6.75
C THR A 543 -20.31 -12.70 5.52
N ASP A 544 -21.51 -12.11 5.60
CA ASP A 544 -22.16 -11.48 4.43
C ASP A 544 -22.72 -10.08 4.76
N GLU A 545 -24.04 -9.87 4.85
CA GLU A 545 -24.69 -8.53 4.81
C GLU A 545 -24.42 -7.59 6.01
N ASP A 546 -23.69 -8.04 7.03
CA ASP A 546 -23.45 -7.34 8.30
C ASP A 546 -21.98 -6.92 8.53
N TYR A 547 -21.12 -7.07 7.51
CA TYR A 547 -19.71 -6.71 7.60
C TYR A 547 -19.51 -5.20 7.90
N ILE A 548 -18.85 -4.90 9.03
CA ILE A 548 -18.45 -3.55 9.41
C ILE A 548 -16.96 -3.39 9.05
N PRO A 549 -16.54 -2.45 8.19
CA PRO A 549 -15.13 -2.25 7.87
C PRO A 549 -14.25 -2.04 9.11
N TYR A 550 -13.01 -2.53 9.07
CA TYR A 550 -12.07 -2.45 10.19
C TYR A 550 -11.94 -1.03 10.77
N SER A 551 -11.80 0.00 9.91
CA SER A 551 -11.73 1.40 10.35
C SER A 551 -12.95 1.82 11.16
N GLU A 552 -14.15 1.47 10.71
CA GLU A 552 -15.40 1.77 11.43
C GLU A 552 -15.49 1.02 12.77
N ARG A 553 -14.98 -0.21 12.85
CA ARG A 553 -14.92 -0.96 14.11
C ARG A 553 -14.02 -0.28 15.13
N ILE A 554 -12.83 0.18 14.70
CA ILE A 554 -11.91 0.93 15.55
C ILE A 554 -12.51 2.27 15.99
N GLU A 555 -13.15 3.02 15.08
CA GLU A 555 -13.85 4.27 15.41
C GLU A 555 -14.97 4.07 16.44
N LYS A 556 -15.69 2.95 16.36
CA LYS A 556 -16.72 2.55 17.35
C LYS A 556 -16.13 2.09 18.69
N GLY A 557 -14.82 1.95 18.79
CA GLY A 557 -14.15 1.54 20.02
C GLY A 557 -14.05 0.01 20.20
N ALA A 558 -14.11 -0.77 19.12
CA ALA A 558 -13.86 -2.21 19.18
C ALA A 558 -12.39 -2.50 19.55
N ILE A 559 -12.18 -3.59 20.27
CA ILE A 559 -10.88 -4.09 20.74
C ILE A 559 -10.57 -5.37 19.96
N GLU A 560 -9.86 -5.24 18.84
CA GLU A 560 -9.57 -6.32 17.90
C GLU A 560 -8.26 -7.02 18.28
N VAL A 561 -8.35 -8.09 19.08
CA VAL A 561 -7.18 -8.82 19.56
C VAL A 561 -6.72 -9.84 18.53
N SER A 562 -5.53 -9.65 17.96
CA SER A 562 -4.88 -10.67 17.12
C SER A 562 -4.05 -11.63 17.97
N TYR A 563 -4.62 -12.78 18.32
CA TYR A 563 -3.92 -13.82 19.08
C TYR A 563 -2.68 -14.36 18.35
N LYS A 564 -2.71 -14.42 17.01
CA LYS A 564 -1.54 -14.82 16.22
C LYS A 564 -0.39 -13.81 16.31
N GLN A 565 -0.69 -12.50 16.29
CA GLN A 565 0.33 -11.48 16.53
C GLN A 565 0.90 -11.55 17.95
N GLN A 566 0.09 -11.95 18.94
CA GLN A 566 0.58 -12.19 20.29
C GLN A 566 1.63 -13.30 20.32
N CYS A 567 1.33 -14.46 19.70
CA CYS A 567 2.28 -15.58 19.56
C CYS A 567 3.59 -15.14 18.89
N ASN A 568 3.51 -14.46 17.74
CA ASN A 568 4.69 -13.99 17.01
C ASN A 568 5.54 -13.01 17.86
N GLY A 569 4.89 -12.11 18.62
CA GLY A 569 5.60 -11.19 19.50
C GLY A 569 6.28 -11.90 20.68
N LEU A 570 5.66 -12.94 21.23
CA LEU A 570 6.24 -13.77 22.29
C LEU A 570 7.43 -14.60 21.79
N GLU A 571 7.34 -15.14 20.56
CA GLU A 571 8.44 -15.84 19.90
C GLU A 571 9.66 -14.94 19.70
N ASN A 572 9.46 -13.74 19.13
CA ASN A 572 10.54 -12.76 18.98
C ASN A 572 11.17 -12.39 20.34
N LEU A 573 10.34 -12.21 21.37
CA LEU A 573 10.84 -11.93 22.73
C LEU A 573 11.71 -13.09 23.27
N ALA A 574 11.31 -14.34 23.04
CA ALA A 574 12.06 -15.52 23.44
C ALA A 574 13.41 -15.63 22.73
N GLU A 575 13.45 -15.35 21.42
CA GLU A 575 14.68 -15.33 20.63
C GLU A 575 15.68 -14.30 21.15
N LYS A 576 15.19 -13.10 21.52
CA LYS A 576 16.02 -11.98 22.00
C LYS A 576 16.40 -12.12 23.47
N ASN A 577 15.58 -12.78 24.29
CA ASN A 577 15.81 -12.90 25.72
C ASN A 577 15.32 -14.25 26.28
N LYS A 578 16.22 -15.23 26.30
CA LYS A 578 15.94 -16.59 26.78
C LYS A 578 15.57 -16.69 28.26
N ASP A 579 15.94 -15.70 29.08
CA ASP A 579 15.59 -15.70 30.52
C ASP A 579 14.08 -15.56 30.75
N LEU A 580 13.33 -15.09 29.75
CA LEU A 580 11.88 -14.92 29.81
C LEU A 580 11.10 -16.18 29.43
N LEU A 581 11.77 -17.23 28.91
CA LEU A 581 11.13 -18.47 28.45
C LEU A 581 10.14 -19.09 29.46
N PRO A 582 10.45 -19.21 30.77
CA PRO A 582 9.50 -19.79 31.72
C PRO A 582 8.19 -19.02 31.79
N ARG A 583 8.25 -17.69 31.76
CA ARG A 583 7.06 -16.84 31.82
C ARG A 583 6.31 -16.84 30.47
N ILE A 584 7.02 -16.88 29.34
CA ILE A 584 6.40 -16.97 28.01
C ILE A 584 5.60 -18.28 27.87
N LYS A 585 6.16 -19.41 28.34
CA LYS A 585 5.44 -20.70 28.37
C LYS A 585 4.16 -20.61 29.18
N SER A 586 4.19 -20.00 30.36
CA SER A 586 3.01 -19.82 31.20
C SER A 586 1.91 -18.99 30.51
N ILE A 587 2.29 -17.98 29.70
CA ILE A 587 1.34 -17.21 28.89
C ILE A 587 0.72 -18.06 27.80
N TYR A 588 1.52 -18.88 27.10
CA TYR A 588 1.00 -19.82 26.11
C TYR A 588 0.01 -20.82 26.73
N GLU A 589 0.38 -21.45 27.84
CA GLU A 589 -0.47 -22.39 28.57
C GLU A 589 -1.81 -21.74 28.98
N LYS A 590 -1.78 -20.50 29.45
CA LYS A 590 -2.99 -19.73 29.75
C LYS A 590 -3.84 -19.48 28.50
N GLY A 591 -3.23 -19.09 27.39
CA GLY A 591 -3.96 -18.89 26.12
C GLY A 591 -4.60 -20.19 25.59
N LEU A 592 -3.92 -21.33 25.74
CA LEU A 592 -4.48 -22.66 25.42
C LEU A 592 -5.67 -23.00 26.32
N GLN A 593 -5.56 -22.79 27.64
CA GLN A 593 -6.67 -23.01 28.58
C GLN A 593 -7.90 -22.14 28.25
N LEU A 594 -7.65 -20.95 27.73
CA LEU A 594 -8.69 -20.01 27.32
C LEU A 594 -9.28 -20.32 25.94
N GLY A 595 -8.70 -21.24 25.18
CA GLY A 595 -9.12 -21.62 23.83
C GLY A 595 -8.87 -20.55 22.78
N VAL A 596 -7.91 -19.65 23.01
CA VAL A 596 -7.57 -18.54 22.09
C VAL A 596 -6.27 -18.75 21.33
N TYR A 597 -5.43 -19.67 21.80
CA TYR A 597 -4.22 -20.11 21.10
C TYR A 597 -4.40 -21.51 20.55
N GLU A 598 -3.76 -21.76 19.42
CA GLU A 598 -3.75 -23.06 18.79
C GLU A 598 -2.69 -23.97 19.43
N PRO A 599 -3.01 -25.25 19.72
CA PRO A 599 -2.03 -26.21 20.25
C PRO A 599 -0.77 -26.35 19.38
N ASN A 600 -0.91 -26.17 18.07
CA ASN A 600 0.20 -26.23 17.12
C ASN A 600 1.16 -25.05 17.27
N ASP A 601 0.65 -23.83 17.48
CA ASP A 601 1.49 -22.64 17.67
C ASP A 601 2.38 -22.81 18.92
N TYR A 602 1.83 -23.34 20.01
CA TYR A 602 2.63 -23.59 21.22
C TYR A 602 3.68 -24.68 21.01
N LEU A 603 3.33 -25.75 20.27
CA LEU A 603 4.28 -26.81 19.97
C LEU A 603 5.43 -26.30 19.07
N ASP A 604 5.14 -25.45 18.10
CA ASP A 604 6.14 -24.81 17.24
C ASP A 604 7.06 -23.89 18.06
N PHE A 605 6.48 -23.08 18.95
CA PHE A 605 7.25 -22.28 19.91
C PHE A 605 8.20 -23.14 20.77
N LEU A 606 7.70 -24.23 21.34
CA LEU A 606 8.52 -25.15 22.14
C LEU A 606 9.60 -25.83 21.29
N TYR A 607 9.28 -26.25 20.06
CA TYR A 607 10.25 -26.89 19.17
C TYR A 607 11.48 -26.02 18.92
N GLU A 608 11.31 -24.71 18.78
CA GLU A 608 12.42 -23.78 18.57
C GLU A 608 13.15 -23.39 19.86
N ASN A 609 12.43 -23.31 20.98
CA ASN A 609 12.94 -22.68 22.20
C ASN A 609 13.20 -23.63 23.38
N ASP A 610 12.58 -24.80 23.39
CA ASP A 610 12.63 -25.79 24.46
C ASP A 610 12.38 -27.22 23.95
N ALA A 611 13.43 -27.88 23.47
CA ALA A 611 13.35 -29.24 22.93
C ALA A 611 12.81 -30.27 23.95
N GLU A 612 13.14 -30.12 25.24
CA GLU A 612 12.62 -31.01 26.29
C GLU A 612 11.12 -30.81 26.48
N GLY A 613 10.67 -29.57 26.63
CA GLY A 613 9.25 -29.25 26.72
C GLY A 613 8.46 -29.65 25.47
N ALA A 614 9.03 -29.47 24.27
CA ALA A 614 8.41 -29.93 23.02
C ALA A 614 8.20 -31.45 23.03
N GLY A 615 9.20 -32.21 23.48
CA GLY A 615 9.10 -33.65 23.66
C GLY A 615 8.01 -34.05 24.65
N VAL A 616 7.95 -33.41 25.82
CA VAL A 616 6.91 -33.67 26.83
C VAL A 616 5.52 -33.38 26.29
N TYR A 617 5.32 -32.20 25.70
CA TYR A 617 4.02 -31.78 25.16
C TYR A 617 3.55 -32.69 24.02
N PHE A 618 4.46 -33.04 23.11
CA PHE A 618 4.14 -33.95 22.01
C PHE A 618 3.87 -35.38 22.49
N ALA A 619 4.53 -35.84 23.56
CA ALA A 619 4.25 -37.14 24.16
C ALA A 619 2.78 -37.27 24.56
N GLU A 620 2.23 -36.22 25.20
CA GLU A 620 0.82 -36.18 25.60
C GLU A 620 -0.10 -36.20 24.37
N TYR A 621 0.16 -35.36 23.38
CA TYR A 621 -0.58 -35.35 22.12
C TYR A 621 -0.56 -36.72 21.41
N PHE A 622 0.62 -37.32 21.27
CA PHE A 622 0.80 -38.63 20.64
C PHE A 622 0.05 -39.73 21.38
N ASN A 623 0.12 -39.75 22.72
CA ASN A 623 -0.62 -40.71 23.54
C ASN A 623 -2.13 -40.51 23.43
N ASN A 624 -2.59 -39.25 23.38
CA ASN A 624 -4.00 -38.92 23.24
C ASN A 624 -4.61 -39.41 21.92
N ILE A 625 -3.81 -39.44 20.85
CA ILE A 625 -4.21 -40.02 19.56
C ILE A 625 -4.13 -41.55 19.62
N THR A 626 -2.97 -42.10 19.98
CA THR A 626 -2.71 -43.54 19.89
C THR A 626 -3.52 -44.39 20.88
N GLN A 627 -4.07 -43.80 21.95
CA GLN A 627 -4.99 -44.52 22.84
C GLN A 627 -6.40 -44.72 22.25
N LYS A 628 -6.76 -44.03 21.17
CA LYS A 628 -8.09 -44.14 20.53
C LYS A 628 -8.29 -45.48 19.84
N ASP A 629 -7.20 -46.11 19.40
CA ASP A 629 -7.21 -47.46 18.84
C ASP A 629 -5.81 -48.10 18.92
N SER A 630 -5.76 -49.41 19.11
CA SER A 630 -4.51 -50.18 19.04
C SER A 630 -3.83 -50.15 17.67
N ASN A 631 -4.59 -49.89 16.59
CA ASN A 631 -4.05 -49.69 15.25
C ASN A 631 -3.84 -48.19 14.97
N LEU A 632 -2.61 -47.79 14.65
CA LEU A 632 -2.26 -46.38 14.42
C LEU A 632 -3.11 -45.68 13.35
N ILE A 633 -3.42 -46.36 12.23
CA ILE A 633 -4.25 -45.78 11.16
C ILE A 633 -5.67 -45.55 11.67
N ALA A 634 -6.26 -46.56 12.32
CA ALA A 634 -7.60 -46.43 12.89
C ALA A 634 -7.69 -45.38 14.02
N ALA A 635 -6.62 -45.23 14.81
CA ALA A 635 -6.52 -44.21 15.85
C ALA A 635 -6.50 -42.79 15.24
N LEU A 636 -5.72 -42.61 14.18
CA LEU A 636 -5.67 -41.37 13.41
C LEU A 636 -7.02 -41.11 12.70
N ASP A 637 -7.68 -42.12 12.13
CA ASP A 637 -8.97 -41.98 11.42
C ASP A 637 -10.03 -41.42 12.37
N LYS A 638 -10.05 -41.94 13.61
CA LYS A 638 -10.92 -41.45 14.69
C LYS A 638 -10.56 -40.00 15.06
N ALA A 639 -9.28 -39.70 15.25
CA ALA A 639 -8.84 -38.35 15.58
C ALA A 639 -9.21 -37.33 14.50
N TYR A 640 -9.05 -37.67 13.23
CA TYR A 640 -9.43 -36.84 12.08
C TYR A 640 -10.94 -36.60 12.00
N THR A 641 -11.73 -37.65 12.25
CA THR A 641 -13.20 -37.54 12.26
C THR A 641 -13.68 -36.61 13.40
N GLU A 642 -12.98 -36.61 14.53
CA GLU A 642 -13.32 -35.79 15.70
C GLU A 642 -12.84 -34.33 15.60
N SER A 643 -11.72 -34.07 14.92
CA SER A 643 -11.07 -32.74 14.90
C SER A 643 -11.79 -31.70 14.06
N LYS A 644 -12.76 -32.09 13.20
CA LYS A 644 -13.36 -31.22 12.18
C LYS A 644 -12.31 -30.47 11.34
N ASP A 645 -11.16 -31.11 11.13
CA ASP A 645 -10.03 -30.49 10.45
C ASP A 645 -10.40 -30.18 8.99
N ALA A 646 -10.02 -28.99 8.52
CA ALA A 646 -10.28 -28.54 7.15
C ALA A 646 -9.36 -29.24 6.13
N TYR A 647 -8.28 -29.87 6.60
CA TYR A 647 -7.34 -30.59 5.74
C TYR A 647 -7.89 -31.95 5.27
N SER A 648 -7.35 -32.44 4.15
CA SER A 648 -7.64 -33.81 3.71
C SER A 648 -7.06 -34.83 4.69
N TRP A 649 -7.66 -36.02 4.79
CA TRP A 649 -7.11 -37.13 5.58
C TRP A 649 -5.63 -37.41 5.29
N ARG A 650 -5.24 -37.38 4.00
CA ARG A 650 -3.84 -37.55 3.57
C ARG A 650 -2.94 -36.48 4.18
N THR A 651 -3.38 -35.23 4.16
CA THR A 651 -2.66 -34.08 4.71
C THR A 651 -2.54 -34.18 6.23
N PHE A 652 -3.62 -34.53 6.93
CA PHE A 652 -3.61 -34.75 8.38
C PHE A 652 -2.60 -35.82 8.79
N LYS A 653 -2.63 -36.99 8.12
CA LYS A 653 -1.68 -38.09 8.34
C LYS A 653 -0.23 -37.63 8.12
N MET A 654 0.02 -36.90 7.03
CA MET A 654 1.36 -36.39 6.69
C MET A 654 1.86 -35.39 7.75
N TYR A 655 1.01 -34.47 8.23
CA TYR A 655 1.37 -33.56 9.31
C TYR A 655 1.72 -34.30 10.60
N PHE A 656 0.92 -35.31 10.98
CA PHE A 656 1.21 -36.14 12.14
C PHE A 656 2.56 -36.85 12.00
N ALA A 657 2.84 -37.48 10.85
CA ALA A 657 4.10 -38.18 10.60
C ALA A 657 5.31 -37.23 10.63
N ASN A 658 5.22 -36.08 9.95
CA ASN A 658 6.24 -35.02 9.98
C ASN A 658 6.52 -34.56 11.41
N ARG A 659 5.47 -34.28 12.20
CA ARG A 659 5.60 -33.79 13.57
C ARG A 659 6.26 -34.85 14.47
N ALA A 660 5.82 -36.10 14.36
CA ALA A 660 6.38 -37.23 15.07
C ALA A 660 7.87 -37.42 14.78
N ASN A 661 8.26 -37.31 13.51
CA ASN A 661 9.66 -37.40 13.10
C ASN A 661 10.49 -36.22 13.63
N ASN A 662 10.08 -34.99 13.32
CA ASN A 662 10.89 -33.80 13.58
C ASN A 662 11.14 -33.60 15.08
N ILE A 663 10.13 -33.87 15.91
CA ILE A 663 10.28 -33.76 17.37
C ILE A 663 11.15 -34.89 17.91
N ALA A 664 11.01 -36.12 17.39
CA ALA A 664 11.89 -37.22 17.78
C ALA A 664 13.36 -36.90 17.46
N TRP A 665 13.61 -36.34 16.27
CA TRP A 665 14.94 -35.89 15.87
C TRP A 665 15.45 -34.75 16.77
N LYS A 666 14.64 -33.74 17.05
CA LYS A 666 15.01 -32.62 17.92
C LYS A 666 15.39 -33.08 19.34
N VAL A 667 14.63 -34.01 19.93
CA VAL A 667 14.94 -34.60 21.24
C VAL A 667 16.25 -35.39 21.18
N TYR A 668 16.47 -36.17 20.12
CA TYR A 668 17.73 -36.89 19.92
C TYR A 668 18.93 -35.95 19.79
N GLN A 669 18.81 -34.87 19.00
CA GLN A 669 19.86 -33.87 18.85
C GLN A 669 20.18 -33.18 20.18
N TYR A 670 19.17 -32.92 21.00
CA TYR A 670 19.32 -32.29 22.31
C TYR A 670 20.03 -33.20 23.33
N ASP A 671 19.58 -34.45 23.48
CA ASP A 671 20.18 -35.42 24.41
C ASP A 671 20.01 -36.86 23.92
N HIS A 672 21.01 -37.38 23.21
CA HIS A 672 21.06 -38.77 22.75
C HIS A 672 21.78 -39.72 23.72
N THR A 673 22.19 -39.23 24.90
CA THR A 673 22.94 -40.04 25.88
C THR A 673 22.03 -40.71 26.90
N ASP A 674 20.90 -40.07 27.21
CA ASP A 674 19.89 -40.62 28.11
C ASP A 674 18.90 -41.52 27.38
N LYS A 675 19.09 -42.84 27.52
CA LYS A 675 18.23 -43.84 26.89
C LYS A 675 16.78 -43.78 27.34
N ASP A 676 16.50 -43.35 28.57
CA ASP A 676 15.12 -43.29 29.07
C ASP A 676 14.35 -42.17 28.37
N LYS A 677 14.99 -41.01 28.13
CA LYS A 677 14.40 -39.90 27.37
C LYS A 677 14.11 -40.26 25.90
N LEU A 678 14.91 -41.15 25.30
CA LEU A 678 14.72 -41.55 23.90
C LEU A 678 13.60 -42.59 23.68
N LYS A 679 13.03 -43.19 24.73
CA LYS A 679 11.98 -44.21 24.59
C LYS A 679 10.72 -43.70 23.87
N ALA A 680 10.29 -42.47 24.18
CA ALA A 680 9.12 -41.88 23.54
C ALA A 680 9.42 -41.40 22.10
N PRO A 681 10.51 -40.64 21.83
CA PRO A 681 11.01 -40.36 20.48
C PRO A 681 11.09 -41.59 19.58
N TYR A 682 11.54 -42.72 20.13
CA TYR A 682 11.60 -43.97 19.41
C TYR A 682 10.24 -44.46 18.91
N GLN A 683 9.19 -44.36 19.71
CA GLN A 683 7.83 -44.73 19.27
C GLN A 683 7.29 -43.75 18.23
N TRP A 684 7.62 -42.46 18.36
CA TRP A 684 7.19 -41.43 17.41
C TRP A 684 7.84 -41.62 16.04
N ALA A 685 9.16 -41.84 16.00
CA ALA A 685 9.89 -42.13 14.77
C ALA A 685 9.41 -43.44 14.12
N LYS A 686 9.12 -44.48 14.91
CA LYS A 686 8.49 -45.72 14.42
C LYS A 686 7.14 -45.45 13.76
N ALA A 687 6.29 -44.63 14.40
CA ALA A 687 5.00 -44.25 13.84
C ALA A 687 5.17 -43.47 12.52
N ALA A 688 6.10 -42.52 12.44
CA ALA A 688 6.38 -41.78 11.21
C ALA A 688 6.80 -42.71 10.06
N VAL A 689 7.73 -43.63 10.30
CA VAL A 689 8.17 -44.63 9.29
C VAL A 689 7.06 -45.63 8.95
N GLN A 690 6.20 -45.99 9.89
CA GLN A 690 5.03 -46.84 9.60
C GLN A 690 4.06 -46.15 8.63
N LEU A 691 3.89 -44.83 8.78
CA LEU A 691 3.01 -44.02 7.96
C LEU A 691 3.60 -43.73 6.59
N GLU A 692 4.89 -43.41 6.51
CA GLU A 692 5.61 -43.08 5.28
C GLU A 692 6.91 -43.93 5.17
N PRO A 693 6.81 -45.22 4.78
CA PRO A 693 7.89 -46.21 4.88
C PRO A 693 9.05 -46.05 3.88
N GLU A 694 8.89 -45.12 2.93
CA GLU A 694 9.87 -44.77 1.91
C GLU A 694 10.45 -43.36 2.10
N ASN A 695 10.05 -42.63 3.14
CA ASN A 695 10.62 -41.32 3.43
C ASN A 695 12.01 -41.50 4.07
N PRO A 696 13.11 -41.11 3.38
CA PRO A 696 14.46 -41.38 3.86
C PRO A 696 14.82 -40.59 5.13
N PHE A 697 14.26 -39.39 5.33
CA PHE A 697 14.48 -38.58 6.53
C PHE A 697 13.89 -39.23 7.79
N TYR A 698 12.73 -39.87 7.65
CA TYR A 698 12.10 -40.55 8.77
C TYR A 698 12.86 -41.82 9.15
N ILE A 699 13.39 -42.51 8.14
CA ILE A 699 14.20 -43.70 8.31
C ILE A 699 15.53 -43.34 8.98
N ASP A 700 16.19 -42.25 8.59
CA ASP A 700 17.43 -41.75 9.23
C ASP A 700 17.19 -41.46 10.73
N THR A 701 16.11 -40.75 11.08
CA THR A 701 15.80 -40.47 12.49
C THR A 701 15.55 -41.77 13.28
N LEU A 702 14.81 -42.72 12.70
CA LEU A 702 14.59 -44.02 13.32
C LEU A 702 15.89 -44.83 13.45
N ALA A 703 16.78 -44.78 12.47
CA ALA A 703 18.07 -45.47 12.48
C ALA A 703 18.93 -45.04 13.66
N HIS A 704 19.04 -43.73 13.90
CA HIS A 704 19.75 -43.16 15.04
C HIS A 704 19.19 -43.67 16.39
N LEU A 705 17.86 -43.68 16.53
CA LEU A 705 17.21 -44.16 17.76
C LEU A 705 17.38 -45.67 17.96
N VAL A 706 17.26 -46.48 16.90
CA VAL A 706 17.52 -47.93 16.93
C VAL A 706 18.97 -48.24 17.28
N TYR A 707 19.91 -47.48 16.72
CA TYR A 707 21.34 -47.64 16.97
C TYR A 707 21.67 -47.49 18.47
N VAL A 708 21.00 -46.56 19.17
CA VAL A 708 21.21 -46.30 20.60
C VAL A 708 20.42 -47.25 21.50
N LEU A 709 19.16 -47.54 21.16
CA LEU A 709 18.22 -48.23 22.04
C LEU A 709 18.14 -49.74 21.84
N GLU A 710 18.37 -50.23 20.62
CA GLU A 710 18.19 -51.66 20.30
C GLU A 710 19.50 -52.33 19.86
N SER A 711 20.03 -51.99 18.69
CA SER A 711 21.20 -52.65 18.08
C SER A 711 21.87 -51.73 17.08
N LYS A 712 23.20 -51.66 17.15
CA LYS A 712 24.02 -50.90 16.21
C LYS A 712 23.84 -51.40 14.78
N GLU A 713 23.83 -52.73 14.61
CA GLU A 713 23.69 -53.39 13.32
C GLU A 713 22.38 -53.01 12.66
N LYS A 714 21.25 -53.10 13.39
CA LYS A 714 19.93 -52.70 12.86
C LYS A 714 19.84 -51.21 12.55
N GLY A 715 20.49 -50.37 13.35
CA GLY A 715 20.59 -48.93 13.07
C GLY A 715 21.29 -48.68 11.74
N ILE A 716 22.44 -49.33 11.52
CA ILE A 716 23.21 -49.24 10.27
C ILE A 716 22.39 -49.74 9.07
N GLU A 717 21.66 -50.85 9.21
CA GLU A 717 20.79 -51.37 8.14
C GLU A 717 19.68 -50.38 7.75
N LEU A 718 19.06 -49.70 8.72
CA LEU A 718 18.06 -48.67 8.45
C LEU A 718 18.68 -47.44 7.79
N GLU A 719 19.85 -47.02 8.25
CA GLU A 719 20.58 -45.88 7.69
C GLU A 719 21.03 -46.16 6.24
N GLU A 720 21.46 -47.38 5.94
CA GLU A 720 21.74 -47.83 4.57
C GLU A 720 20.48 -47.73 3.69
N LYS A 721 19.32 -48.15 4.20
CA LYS A 721 18.04 -48.01 3.50
C LYS A 721 17.69 -46.54 3.24
N ALA A 722 17.92 -45.64 4.20
CA ALA A 722 17.72 -44.20 4.02
C ALA A 722 18.58 -43.67 2.85
N VAL A 723 19.88 -44.00 2.83
CA VAL A 723 20.80 -43.63 1.74
C VAL A 723 20.30 -44.12 0.37
N GLN A 724 19.85 -45.37 0.28
CA GLN A 724 19.35 -45.96 -0.97
C GLN A 724 18.07 -45.30 -1.48
N LEU A 725 17.22 -44.80 -0.57
CA LEU A 725 15.97 -44.12 -0.92
C LEU A 725 16.16 -42.66 -1.27
N MET A 726 17.24 -42.01 -0.81
CA MET A 726 17.53 -40.61 -1.15
C MET A 726 17.53 -40.40 -2.67
N ASP A 727 18.16 -41.28 -3.45
CA ASP A 727 18.25 -41.12 -4.91
C ASP A 727 16.88 -41.18 -5.63
N LYS A 728 15.83 -41.64 -4.95
CA LYS A 728 14.45 -41.75 -5.47
C LYS A 728 13.49 -40.74 -4.87
N TYR A 729 13.90 -40.03 -3.83
CA TYR A 729 13.07 -39.06 -3.12
C TYR A 729 13.24 -37.69 -3.78
N GLU A 730 12.15 -37.12 -4.31
CA GLU A 730 12.17 -35.85 -5.07
C GLU A 730 12.46 -34.65 -4.16
N ASP A 731 12.00 -34.69 -2.91
CA ASP A 731 12.22 -33.64 -1.92
C ASP A 731 13.59 -33.79 -1.22
N GLY A 732 14.26 -32.68 -0.91
CA GLY A 732 15.54 -32.69 -0.19
C GLY A 732 16.72 -32.12 -0.99
N SER A 733 17.42 -31.18 -0.37
CA SER A 733 18.60 -30.48 -0.88
C SER A 733 19.82 -31.40 -1.02
N GLU A 734 20.78 -30.97 -1.82
CA GLU A 734 22.07 -31.69 -1.96
C GLU A 734 22.81 -31.78 -0.62
N ALA A 735 22.67 -30.77 0.25
CA ALA A 735 23.26 -30.75 1.59
C ALA A 735 22.67 -31.86 2.48
N GLU A 736 21.35 -31.99 2.51
CA GLU A 736 20.64 -33.03 3.26
C GLU A 736 20.99 -34.45 2.77
N ARG A 737 21.13 -34.63 1.45
CA ARG A 737 21.61 -35.89 0.84
C ARG A 737 23.02 -36.24 1.28
N ALA A 738 23.89 -35.24 1.36
CA ALA A 738 25.26 -35.43 1.83
C ALA A 738 25.30 -35.75 3.33
N GLU A 739 24.40 -35.17 4.13
CA GLU A 739 24.30 -35.41 5.57
C GLU A 739 23.92 -36.86 5.90
N ILE A 740 22.88 -37.42 5.28
CA ILE A 740 22.48 -38.83 5.49
C ILE A 740 23.61 -39.79 5.07
N LYS A 741 24.29 -39.53 3.94
CA LYS A 741 25.46 -40.33 3.54
C LYS A 741 26.59 -40.26 4.56
N LYS A 742 26.81 -39.09 5.16
CA LYS A 742 27.80 -38.89 6.22
C LYS A 742 27.40 -39.62 7.51
N ASN A 743 26.12 -39.60 7.87
CA ASN A 743 25.59 -40.32 9.04
C ASN A 743 25.82 -41.83 8.89
N TYR A 744 25.52 -42.40 7.72
CA TYR A 744 25.81 -43.81 7.41
C TYR A 744 27.28 -44.19 7.63
N GLU A 745 28.21 -43.43 7.05
CA GLU A 745 29.64 -43.70 7.22
C GLU A 745 30.08 -43.54 8.68
N ALA A 746 29.53 -42.55 9.40
CA ALA A 746 29.83 -42.35 10.81
C ALA A 746 29.31 -43.49 11.70
N MET A 747 28.13 -44.05 11.42
CA MET A 747 27.58 -45.17 12.19
C MET A 747 28.38 -46.46 12.01
N LYS A 748 28.90 -46.73 10.79
CA LYS A 748 29.76 -47.90 10.53
C LYS A 748 31.13 -47.80 11.22
N ALA A 749 31.64 -46.58 11.37
CA ALA A 749 32.97 -46.35 11.93
C ALA A 749 33.02 -46.42 13.47
N ARG A 750 31.86 -46.41 14.15
CA ARG A 750 31.71 -46.36 15.62
C ARG A 750 31.27 -47.69 16.20
#